data_AF-Q03720-F1
#
_entry.id   AF-Q03720-F1
#
_cell.length_a   1.000
_cell.length_b   1.000
_cell.length_c   1.000
_cell.angle_alpha   90.00
_cell.angle_beta   90.00
_cell.angle_gamma   90.00
#
_symmetry.space_group_name_H-M   'P 1'
#
loop_
_entity.id
_entity.type
_entity.pdbx_description
1 polymer ?
#
loop_
_entity_poly.entity_id
_entity_poly.type
_entity_poly.pdbx_seq_one_letter_code
_entity_poly.pdbx_strand_id
1 'polypeptide(L)'
;MASGLIDTNFSSTLANGMSGCDQSTVESLADDPTDSPFDADDCLKVRKYWCFLLSSIFTFLAGLLVVLLWRAFAFVCCRKEPDLGPNDPKQKEQKASRNKQEFEGTFMTEAKDWAGELISGQTTTGRILVVLVFILSIASLIIYFVDASSEEVERCQKWSNNITQQIDLAFNIFFMVYFFIRFIAASDKLWFMLEMYSFVDYFTIPPSFVSIYLDRTWIGLRFLRALRLMTVPDILQYLNVLKTSSSIRLAQLVSIFISVWLTAAGIIHLLENSGDPLDFNNAHRLSYWTCVYFLIVTMSTVGYGDVYCETVLGRTFLVFFLLVGLAMFASSIPEIIELVGSGNKYGGELKREHGKRHIVVCGHITYESVSHFLKDFLHEDREDVDVEVVFLHRKPPDLELEGLFKRHFTTVEFFQGTIMNPIDLQRVKVHEADACLVLANKYCQDPDAEDAANIMRVISIKNYSDDIRVIIQLMQYHNKAYLLNIPSWDWKQGDDVICLAELKLGFIAQSCLAPGFSTMMANLFAMRSFKTSPDMQSWTNDYLRGTGMEMYTETLSPTFIGIPFAQATELCFSKLKLLLLAIEIKGAEEGADSKISINPRGAKIQANTQGFFIAQSADEVKRAWFYCKACHEDIKDETLIKKCKCKNLTVQPRSKFDDLDEHHPAPTFTPPELPKRVHVRGSVSGDITRDREDTNLLNRNVRRPNGTGNGTGGMHHMNNTAAAAAAAAAAGKQVNKVKPTVNVSRQVEGQVISPSQYNRPTSRSSGTGTQNQNGGVSLPAGIADDQSKDFDFEKTEMKYDSTGMFHWSPAKSLEDCILDRNQAAMTVLNGHVVVCLFADPDSPLIGLRNLVMPLRASNFHYHELKHVVIVGSVDYIRREWKMLQNLPKISVLNGSPLSRADLRAVNVNLCDMCCILSAKVPSNDDPTLADKEAILASLNIKAMTFDDTIGVLSQRGPEFDNLSATAGSPIVLQRRGSVYGANVPMITELVNDSNVQFLDQDDDDDPDTELYLTQPFACGTAFAVSVLDSLMSTTYFNQNALTLIRSLITGGATPELELILAEGAGLRGGYSTVESLSNRDRCRVGQISLYDGPLAQFGECGKYGDLFVAALKSYGMLCIGLYRFRDTSSSCDASSKRYVITNPPDDFSLLPTDQVFVLMQFDPGLEYKPPAVRAPAGGRGTNTQGSGVGGGGSNKDDNS
;
A
#
# COMPACT_ATOMS: atom_id res chain seq x y z
N MET A 1 4.18 20.60 -19.40
CA MET A 1 4.93 21.58 -20.23
C MET A 1 4.04 22.24 -21.30
N ALA A 2 2.90 22.82 -20.90
CA ALA A 2 2.07 23.66 -21.79
C ALA A 2 1.41 24.79 -20.97
N SER A 3 2.12 25.26 -19.94
CA SER A 3 1.55 25.95 -18.77
C SER A 3 2.43 27.12 -18.32
N GLY A 4 3.08 27.81 -19.27
CA GLY A 4 4.10 28.82 -18.95
C GLY A 4 4.42 29.79 -20.10
N LEU A 5 3.41 30.19 -20.88
CA LEU A 5 3.55 31.12 -22.01
C LEU A 5 2.31 31.98 -22.29
N ILE A 6 1.41 32.16 -21.30
CA ILE A 6 0.25 33.08 -21.38
C ILE A 6 0.25 34.07 -20.20
N ASP A 7 1.46 34.44 -19.75
CA ASP A 7 1.67 35.63 -18.94
C ASP A 7 2.44 36.65 -19.79
N THR A 8 1.97 37.90 -19.75
CA THR A 8 2.38 39.11 -20.50
C THR A 8 1.56 39.48 -21.77
N ASN A 9 1.02 40.70 -21.72
CA ASN A 9 0.70 41.59 -22.86
C ASN A 9 -0.61 41.46 -23.68
N PHE A 10 -1.68 40.80 -23.21
CA PHE A 10 -2.99 40.86 -23.89
C PHE A 10 -4.22 41.27 -23.06
N SER A 11 -4.07 41.58 -21.77
CA SER A 11 -5.18 42.04 -20.90
C SER A 11 -5.15 43.54 -20.55
N SER A 12 -4.07 44.25 -20.88
CA SER A 12 -3.84 45.65 -20.48
C SER A 12 -4.32 46.72 -21.48
N THR A 13 -4.87 46.33 -22.62
CA THR A 13 -5.27 47.25 -23.72
C THR A 13 -6.79 47.39 -23.88
N LEU A 14 -7.58 46.56 -23.19
CA LEU A 14 -9.06 46.59 -23.22
C LEU A 14 -9.69 47.16 -21.94
N ALA A 15 -8.89 47.50 -20.92
CA ALA A 15 -9.35 48.07 -19.65
C ALA A 15 -8.91 49.54 -19.41
N ASN A 16 -8.08 50.11 -20.27
CA ASN A 16 -7.47 51.44 -20.09
C ASN A 16 -8.06 52.54 -21.01
N GLY A 17 -9.34 52.40 -21.39
CA GLY A 17 -10.11 53.46 -22.07
C GLY A 17 -11.09 54.22 -21.16
N MET A 18 -11.31 53.75 -19.92
CA MET A 18 -12.33 54.27 -19.00
C MET A 18 -11.71 55.03 -17.83
N SER A 19 -11.03 56.14 -18.12
CA SER A 19 -10.72 57.20 -17.14
C SER A 19 -10.16 58.44 -17.86
N GLY A 20 -11.03 59.37 -18.24
CA GLY A 20 -10.63 60.56 -19.00
C GLY A 20 -11.71 61.63 -19.14
N CYS A 21 -11.76 62.52 -18.16
CA CYS A 21 -12.28 63.90 -18.20
C CYS A 21 -13.77 64.15 -18.54
N ASP A 22 -14.47 64.60 -17.50
CA ASP A 22 -15.29 65.83 -17.48
C ASP A 22 -16.68 65.86 -18.14
N GLN A 23 -17.67 65.59 -17.29
CA GLN A 23 -19.01 66.19 -17.39
C GLN A 23 -18.94 67.72 -17.22
N SER A 24 -18.81 68.51 -18.30
CA SER A 24 -19.32 69.89 -18.35
C SER A 24 -19.09 70.60 -19.70
N THR A 25 -19.91 70.34 -20.72
CA THR A 25 -20.13 71.34 -21.79
C THR A 25 -21.43 71.16 -22.57
N VAL A 26 -22.13 72.28 -22.80
CA VAL A 26 -23.19 72.51 -23.79
C VAL A 26 -24.54 71.76 -23.63
N GLU A 27 -25.23 72.01 -22.51
CA GLU A 27 -26.62 72.48 -22.63
C GLU A 27 -26.57 74.01 -22.88
N SER A 28 -26.62 74.43 -24.14
CA SER A 28 -27.07 75.77 -24.60
C SER A 28 -26.64 76.01 -26.05
N LEU A 29 -27.62 76.02 -26.95
CA LEU A 29 -27.74 76.89 -28.14
C LEU A 29 -29.01 76.46 -28.89
N ALA A 30 -30.13 76.99 -28.43
CA ALA A 30 -31.31 77.11 -29.27
C ALA A 30 -31.10 78.26 -30.28
N ASP A 31 -31.78 78.16 -31.42
CA ASP A 31 -31.97 79.23 -32.41
C ASP A 31 -30.71 79.84 -33.07
N ASP A 32 -30.20 79.17 -34.11
CA ASP A 32 -29.96 79.87 -35.39
C ASP A 32 -30.08 78.90 -36.59
N PRO A 33 -31.05 79.07 -37.52
CA PRO A 33 -31.35 78.09 -38.56
C PRO A 33 -30.74 78.44 -39.93
N THR A 34 -29.40 78.51 -40.06
CA THR A 34 -28.70 78.55 -41.37
C THR A 34 -27.20 78.23 -41.28
N ASP A 35 -26.84 76.95 -41.23
CA ASP A 35 -25.65 76.40 -41.93
C ASP A 35 -25.63 74.86 -41.81
N SER A 36 -25.58 74.15 -42.95
CA SER A 36 -25.83 72.70 -43.02
C SER A 36 -24.59 71.89 -43.41
N PRO A 37 -24.07 70.99 -42.55
CA PRO A 37 -23.11 69.97 -42.94
C PRO A 37 -23.84 68.68 -43.40
N PHE A 38 -24.75 68.81 -44.35
CA PHE A 38 -25.53 67.69 -44.91
C PHE A 38 -25.32 67.53 -46.42
N ASP A 39 -24.05 67.50 -46.86
CA ASP A 39 -23.69 66.79 -48.09
C ASP A 39 -23.78 65.27 -47.80
N ALA A 40 -25.02 64.79 -47.70
CA ALA A 40 -25.32 63.38 -47.65
C ALA A 40 -24.95 62.77 -49.02
N ASP A 41 -23.85 62.03 -49.03
CA ASP A 41 -23.18 61.41 -50.18
C ASP A 41 -24.20 61.01 -51.28
N ASP A 42 -24.14 61.70 -52.42
CA ASP A 42 -25.15 61.64 -53.49
C ASP A 42 -25.35 60.19 -54.03
N CYS A 43 -24.34 59.35 -53.83
CA CYS A 43 -24.37 57.93 -54.13
C CYS A 43 -25.37 57.11 -53.28
N LEU A 44 -25.63 57.49 -52.02
CA LEU A 44 -26.44 56.70 -51.07
C LEU A 44 -27.96 56.88 -51.29
N LYS A 45 -28.38 57.86 -52.11
CA LYS A 45 -29.79 58.08 -52.50
C LYS A 45 -30.46 56.84 -53.11
N VAL A 46 -29.68 55.89 -53.63
CA VAL A 46 -30.15 54.55 -54.01
C VAL A 46 -29.23 53.50 -53.37
N ARG A 47 -29.72 52.85 -52.31
CA ARG A 47 -29.07 51.68 -51.68
C ARG A 47 -29.01 50.53 -52.68
N LYS A 48 -27.85 49.87 -52.80
CA LYS A 48 -27.59 48.82 -53.82
C LYS A 48 -27.26 47.44 -53.22
N TYR A 49 -27.54 47.20 -51.93
CA TYR A 49 -27.34 45.92 -51.25
C TYR A 49 -27.81 44.68 -52.06
N TRP A 50 -28.94 44.76 -52.77
CA TRP A 50 -29.46 43.68 -53.61
C TRP A 50 -28.45 43.18 -54.66
N CYS A 51 -27.61 44.06 -55.24
CA CYS A 51 -26.60 43.67 -56.23
C CYS A 51 -25.55 42.72 -55.65
N PHE A 52 -25.15 42.94 -54.39
CA PHE A 52 -24.21 42.07 -53.69
C PHE A 52 -24.85 40.72 -53.37
N LEU A 53 -26.07 40.71 -52.83
CA LEU A 53 -26.79 39.47 -52.49
C LEU A 53 -27.06 38.61 -53.75
N LEU A 54 -27.52 39.23 -54.84
CA LEU A 54 -27.76 38.56 -56.11
C LEU A 54 -26.49 37.96 -56.71
N SER A 55 -25.33 38.58 -56.51
CA SER A 55 -24.06 38.03 -56.99
C SER A 55 -23.74 36.68 -56.33
N SER A 56 -23.89 36.58 -55.00
CA SER A 56 -23.71 35.34 -54.25
C SER A 56 -24.70 34.26 -54.69
N ILE A 57 -25.99 34.60 -54.76
CA ILE A 57 -27.05 33.66 -55.19
C ILE A 57 -26.79 33.17 -56.62
N PHE A 58 -26.41 34.06 -57.54
CA PHE A 58 -26.09 33.69 -58.91
C PHE A 58 -24.87 32.77 -59.00
N THR A 59 -23.79 33.04 -58.26
CA THR A 59 -22.62 32.15 -58.25
C THR A 59 -22.93 30.75 -57.72
N PHE A 60 -23.76 30.65 -56.66
CA PHE A 60 -24.24 29.36 -56.15
C PHE A 60 -25.08 28.60 -57.19
N LEU A 61 -26.08 29.26 -57.79
CA LEU A 61 -26.96 28.63 -58.78
C LEU A 61 -26.19 28.23 -60.06
N ALA A 62 -25.25 29.05 -60.52
CA ALA A 62 -24.39 28.75 -61.66
C ALA A 62 -23.49 27.53 -61.38
N GLY A 63 -22.84 27.47 -60.21
CA GLY A 63 -22.03 26.32 -59.81
C GLY A 63 -22.85 25.03 -59.68
N LEU A 64 -24.05 25.12 -59.09
CA LEU A 64 -24.97 23.99 -58.97
C LEU A 64 -25.39 23.47 -60.36
N LEU A 65 -25.73 24.38 -61.27
CA LEU A 65 -26.11 24.06 -62.64
C LEU A 65 -24.96 23.39 -63.42
N VAL A 66 -23.72 23.87 -63.27
CA VAL A 66 -22.53 23.23 -63.86
C VAL A 66 -22.36 21.79 -63.37
N VAL A 67 -22.50 21.54 -62.06
CA VAL A 67 -22.40 20.18 -61.49
C VAL A 67 -23.54 19.28 -61.96
N LEU A 68 -24.76 19.81 -62.06
CA LEU A 68 -25.93 19.06 -62.55
C LEU A 68 -25.82 18.74 -64.05
N LEU A 69 -25.34 19.68 -64.87
CA LEU A 69 -25.06 19.42 -66.29
C LEU A 69 -23.96 18.38 -66.47
N TRP A 70 -22.88 18.43 -65.68
CA TRP A 70 -21.82 17.42 -65.71
C TRP A 70 -22.36 16.03 -65.31
N ARG A 71 -23.18 15.94 -64.26
CA ARG A 71 -23.85 14.69 -63.86
C ARG A 71 -24.81 14.17 -64.93
N ALA A 72 -25.59 15.05 -65.56
CA ALA A 72 -26.49 14.67 -66.65
C ALA A 72 -25.70 14.14 -67.87
N PHE A 73 -24.61 14.82 -68.25
CA PHE A 73 -23.73 14.39 -69.33
C PHE A 73 -23.11 13.01 -69.06
N ALA A 74 -22.53 12.81 -67.87
CA ALA A 74 -21.97 11.52 -67.46
C ALA A 74 -23.04 10.40 -67.43
N PHE A 75 -24.25 10.69 -66.92
CA PHE A 75 -25.36 9.73 -66.91
C PHE A 75 -25.85 9.36 -68.31
N VAL A 76 -25.83 10.29 -69.26
CA VAL A 76 -26.18 10.02 -70.67
C VAL A 76 -25.09 9.19 -71.35
N CYS A 77 -23.81 9.48 -71.13
CA CYS A 77 -22.70 8.77 -71.76
C CYS A 77 -22.49 7.33 -71.22
N CYS A 78 -22.70 7.08 -69.93
CA CYS A 78 -22.41 5.78 -69.31
C CYS A 78 -23.57 4.76 -69.36
N ARG A 79 -24.65 5.02 -70.08
CA ARG A 79 -25.88 4.22 -70.04
C ARG A 79 -25.85 2.99 -70.97
N LYS A 80 -24.93 2.05 -70.72
CA LYS A 80 -24.85 0.80 -71.50
C LYS A 80 -24.20 -0.40 -70.76
N GLU A 81 -24.93 -1.01 -69.83
CA GLU A 81 -25.10 -2.48 -69.68
C GLU A 81 -26.01 -2.80 -68.48
N PRO A 82 -26.99 -3.73 -68.60
CA PRO A 82 -27.88 -4.11 -67.51
C PRO A 82 -27.48 -5.41 -66.78
N ASP A 83 -27.72 -5.41 -65.47
CA ASP A 83 -28.04 -6.55 -64.58
C ASP A 83 -27.31 -7.90 -64.71
N LEU A 84 -26.50 -8.23 -63.69
CA LEU A 84 -26.41 -9.59 -63.15
C LEU A 84 -26.44 -9.54 -61.62
N GLY A 85 -27.27 -10.38 -61.00
CA GLY A 85 -27.73 -10.21 -59.61
C GLY A 85 -26.73 -10.49 -58.48
N PRO A 86 -27.02 -10.06 -57.24
CA PRO A 86 -26.14 -10.23 -56.09
C PRO A 86 -26.31 -11.62 -55.48
N ASN A 87 -25.21 -12.37 -55.30
CA ASN A 87 -24.97 -13.35 -54.22
C ASN A 87 -23.67 -14.15 -54.49
N ASP A 88 -22.50 -13.65 -54.06
CA ASP A 88 -21.44 -14.50 -53.48
C ASP A 88 -20.27 -13.66 -52.90
N PRO A 89 -19.88 -13.81 -51.62
CA PRO A 89 -18.84 -12.99 -50.99
C PRO A 89 -17.38 -13.38 -51.35
N LYS A 90 -17.15 -14.17 -52.40
CA LYS A 90 -15.83 -14.74 -52.75
C LYS A 90 -15.14 -14.18 -54.01
N GLN A 91 -15.75 -13.23 -54.73
CA GLN A 91 -15.16 -12.69 -55.99
C GLN A 91 -14.37 -11.37 -55.85
N LYS A 92 -14.24 -10.80 -54.64
CA LYS A 92 -13.65 -9.46 -54.49
C LYS A 92 -12.14 -9.36 -54.76
N GLU A 93 -11.39 -10.45 -54.62
CA GLU A 93 -9.94 -10.45 -54.90
C GLU A 93 -9.61 -10.67 -56.39
N GLN A 94 -10.43 -11.41 -57.15
CA GLN A 94 -10.14 -11.72 -58.56
C GLN A 94 -10.53 -10.62 -59.56
N LYS A 95 -11.29 -9.58 -59.14
CA LYS A 95 -11.57 -8.41 -59.98
C LYS A 95 -10.52 -7.29 -59.87
N ALA A 96 -9.64 -7.32 -58.88
CA ALA A 96 -8.59 -6.29 -58.70
C ALA A 96 -7.44 -6.39 -59.72
N SER A 97 -7.25 -7.54 -60.39
CA SER A 97 -6.12 -7.80 -61.28
C SER A 97 -6.42 -7.67 -62.78
N ARG A 98 -7.67 -7.39 -63.17
CA ARG A 98 -8.12 -7.55 -64.57
C ARG A 98 -8.57 -6.28 -65.31
N ASN A 99 -8.63 -5.12 -64.65
CA ASN A 99 -8.89 -3.82 -65.31
C ASN A 99 -7.59 -3.07 -65.63
N LYS A 100 -6.80 -3.63 -66.54
CA LYS A 100 -5.68 -2.94 -67.23
C LYS A 100 -6.07 -2.67 -68.69
N GLN A 101 -6.99 -1.71 -68.89
CA GLN A 101 -7.47 -1.14 -70.15
C GLN A 101 -8.44 0.02 -69.79
N GLU A 102 -8.39 1.23 -70.36
CA GLU A 102 -7.35 1.88 -71.16
C GLU A 102 -7.50 3.43 -71.09
N PHE A 103 -6.44 4.11 -70.65
CA PHE A 103 -6.00 5.49 -70.97
C PHE A 103 -6.78 6.79 -70.61
N GLU A 104 -8.11 6.88 -70.47
CA GLU A 104 -8.78 8.23 -70.37
C GLU A 104 -9.11 8.76 -68.94
N GLY A 105 -8.71 8.06 -67.88
CA GLY A 105 -9.08 8.40 -66.50
C GLY A 105 -8.02 9.13 -65.64
N THR A 106 -6.76 9.19 -66.07
CA THR A 106 -5.61 9.52 -65.19
C THR A 106 -5.60 10.95 -64.67
N PHE A 107 -5.77 11.96 -65.52
CA PHE A 107 -5.58 13.35 -65.11
C PHE A 107 -6.58 13.81 -64.03
N MET A 108 -7.86 13.42 -64.14
CA MET A 108 -8.87 13.77 -63.12
C MET A 108 -8.65 13.03 -61.79
N THR A 109 -8.10 11.81 -61.82
CA THR A 109 -7.74 11.10 -60.59
C THR A 109 -6.48 11.68 -59.96
N GLU A 110 -5.43 11.92 -60.74
CA GLU A 110 -4.18 12.55 -60.27
C GLU A 110 -4.43 13.94 -59.68
N ALA A 111 -5.22 14.79 -60.35
CA ALA A 111 -5.55 16.12 -59.84
C ALA A 111 -6.38 16.09 -58.54
N LYS A 112 -7.28 15.11 -58.41
CA LYS A 112 -8.08 14.90 -57.19
C LYS A 112 -7.20 14.42 -56.04
N ASP A 113 -6.31 13.46 -56.29
CA ASP A 113 -5.44 12.87 -55.28
C ASP A 113 -4.40 13.91 -54.81
N TRP A 114 -3.79 14.67 -55.73
CA TRP A 114 -2.93 15.82 -55.43
C TRP A 114 -3.62 16.88 -54.57
N ALA A 115 -4.86 17.25 -54.92
CA ALA A 115 -5.64 18.21 -54.12
C ALA A 115 -6.01 17.64 -52.73
N GLY A 116 -6.27 16.33 -52.64
CA GLY A 116 -6.53 15.62 -51.38
C GLY A 116 -5.30 15.58 -50.45
N GLU A 117 -4.11 15.30 -50.99
CA GLU A 117 -2.83 15.35 -50.26
C GLU A 117 -2.49 16.76 -49.76
N LEU A 118 -2.94 17.80 -50.48
CA LEU A 118 -2.72 19.19 -50.12
C LEU A 118 -3.67 19.66 -49.00
N ILE A 119 -4.95 19.27 -49.02
CA ILE A 119 -5.92 19.63 -47.97
C ILE A 119 -5.68 18.84 -46.68
N SER A 120 -5.34 17.56 -46.79
CA SER A 120 -5.16 16.66 -45.63
C SER A 120 -3.92 16.96 -44.77
N GLY A 121 -3.08 17.93 -45.16
CA GLY A 121 -1.86 18.29 -44.41
C GLY A 121 -0.81 17.17 -44.34
N GLN A 122 -0.91 16.15 -45.20
CA GLN A 122 0.07 15.06 -45.27
C GLN A 122 1.39 15.53 -45.90
N THR A 123 1.29 16.35 -46.94
CA THR A 123 2.45 17.00 -47.59
C THR A 123 2.92 18.24 -46.80
N THR A 124 4.20 18.59 -46.90
CA THR A 124 4.74 19.82 -46.29
C THR A 124 4.09 21.07 -46.88
N THR A 125 3.85 21.08 -48.20
CA THR A 125 3.07 22.10 -48.92
C THR A 125 1.64 22.18 -48.40
N GLY A 126 0.99 21.04 -48.13
CA GLY A 126 -0.34 20.99 -47.54
C GLY A 126 -0.38 21.58 -46.13
N ARG A 127 0.61 21.28 -45.28
CA ARG A 127 0.71 21.91 -43.94
C ARG A 127 0.89 23.42 -44.02
N ILE A 128 1.73 23.90 -44.94
CA ILE A 128 1.90 25.34 -45.18
C ILE A 128 0.58 25.97 -45.63
N LEU A 129 -0.14 25.33 -46.56
CA LEU A 129 -1.46 25.80 -47.01
C LEU A 129 -2.46 25.88 -45.83
N VAL A 130 -2.55 24.81 -45.02
CA VAL A 130 -3.45 24.72 -43.86
C VAL A 130 -3.14 25.79 -42.79
N VAL A 131 -1.86 26.00 -42.45
CA VAL A 131 -1.44 27.09 -41.53
C VAL A 131 -1.78 28.47 -42.11
N LEU A 132 -1.56 28.66 -43.41
CA LEU A 132 -1.81 29.94 -44.07
C LEU A 132 -3.31 30.23 -44.17
N VAL A 133 -4.16 29.22 -44.43
CA VAL A 133 -5.63 29.31 -44.33
C VAL A 133 -6.06 29.72 -42.92
N PHE A 134 -5.47 29.14 -41.86
CA PHE A 134 -5.75 29.52 -40.48
C PHE A 134 -5.41 31.00 -40.21
N ILE A 135 -4.17 31.42 -40.49
CA ILE A 135 -3.73 32.81 -40.27
C ILE A 135 -4.58 33.81 -41.08
N LEU A 136 -4.82 33.53 -42.37
CA LEU A 136 -5.62 34.42 -43.22
C LEU A 136 -7.10 34.44 -42.82
N SER A 137 -7.66 33.35 -42.28
CA SER A 137 -9.06 33.34 -41.84
C SER A 137 -9.26 34.26 -40.63
N ILE A 138 -8.35 34.18 -39.64
CA ILE A 138 -8.32 35.11 -38.50
C ILE A 138 -8.08 36.55 -38.98
N ALA A 139 -7.11 36.79 -39.86
CA ALA A 139 -6.86 38.13 -40.40
C ALA A 139 -8.08 38.70 -41.17
N SER A 140 -8.79 37.87 -41.93
CA SER A 140 -10.01 38.27 -42.65
C SER A 140 -11.19 38.59 -41.72
N LEU A 141 -11.20 38.00 -40.52
CA LEU A 141 -12.17 38.29 -39.45
C LEU A 141 -11.80 39.57 -38.69
N ILE A 142 -10.51 39.81 -38.43
CA ILE A 142 -10.03 41.06 -37.84
C ILE A 142 -10.35 42.24 -38.76
N ILE A 143 -10.17 42.11 -40.08
CA ILE A 143 -10.59 43.15 -41.04
C ILE A 143 -12.10 43.40 -40.96
N TYR A 144 -12.93 42.35 -40.81
CA TYR A 144 -14.36 42.53 -40.58
C TYR A 144 -14.65 43.31 -39.28
N PHE A 145 -13.95 43.03 -38.17
CA PHE A 145 -14.13 43.80 -36.93
C PHE A 145 -13.68 45.26 -37.05
N VAL A 146 -12.62 45.54 -37.82
CA VAL A 146 -12.17 46.91 -38.11
C VAL A 146 -13.21 47.64 -38.96
N ASP A 147 -13.68 47.04 -40.05
CA ASP A 147 -14.74 47.63 -40.88
C ASP A 147 -16.04 47.85 -40.05
N ALA A 148 -16.46 46.84 -39.26
CA ALA A 148 -17.68 46.84 -38.46
C ALA A 148 -17.61 47.64 -37.14
N SER A 149 -16.43 48.19 -36.80
CA SER A 149 -16.31 49.22 -35.75
C SER A 149 -16.95 50.54 -36.18
N SER A 150 -17.21 50.72 -37.48
CA SER A 150 -17.76 51.94 -38.05
C SER A 150 -19.26 51.83 -38.29
N GLU A 151 -19.99 52.90 -37.96
CA GLU A 151 -21.45 52.90 -37.74
C GLU A 151 -22.32 52.74 -39.00
N GLU A 152 -21.72 52.56 -40.18
CA GLU A 152 -22.41 52.62 -41.48
C GLU A 152 -22.26 51.33 -42.30
N VAL A 153 -23.40 50.82 -42.78
CA VAL A 153 -23.49 49.53 -43.50
C VAL A 153 -23.05 49.61 -44.96
N GLU A 154 -23.30 50.76 -45.63
CA GLU A 154 -22.89 51.07 -47.01
C GLU A 154 -22.03 52.34 -47.03
N ARG A 155 -20.89 52.32 -47.71
CA ARG A 155 -20.01 53.48 -47.94
C ARG A 155 -19.55 53.58 -49.39
N CYS A 156 -19.40 54.79 -49.90
CA CYS A 156 -18.97 55.06 -51.28
C CYS A 156 -17.51 55.51 -51.36
N GLN A 157 -16.61 54.64 -50.92
CA GLN A 157 -15.17 54.90 -51.00
C GLN A 157 -14.58 54.24 -52.24
N LYS A 158 -13.92 55.03 -53.10
CA LYS A 158 -13.17 54.51 -54.25
C LYS A 158 -12.07 53.56 -53.79
N TRP A 159 -11.93 52.41 -54.47
CA TRP A 159 -10.99 51.34 -54.12
C TRP A 159 -9.54 51.80 -53.91
N SER A 160 -9.09 52.82 -54.66
CA SER A 160 -7.73 53.38 -54.55
C SER A 160 -7.42 53.98 -53.16
N ASN A 161 -8.44 54.42 -52.42
CA ASN A 161 -8.26 55.13 -51.15
C ASN A 161 -8.49 54.24 -49.92
N ASN A 162 -8.93 53.00 -50.08
CA ASN A 162 -9.26 52.11 -48.97
C ASN A 162 -8.27 50.92 -48.87
N ILE A 163 -7.33 51.03 -47.93
CA ILE A 163 -6.33 49.99 -47.65
C ILE A 163 -6.99 48.71 -47.11
N THR A 164 -8.06 48.80 -46.30
CA THR A 164 -8.72 47.57 -45.77
C THR A 164 -9.34 46.76 -46.90
N GLN A 165 -9.98 47.43 -47.87
CA GLN A 165 -10.55 46.79 -49.07
C GLN A 165 -9.48 46.16 -49.99
N GLN A 166 -8.29 46.76 -50.11
CA GLN A 166 -7.19 46.20 -50.89
C GLN A 166 -6.64 44.91 -50.28
N ILE A 167 -6.44 44.89 -48.95
CA ILE A 167 -6.00 43.68 -48.22
C ILE A 167 -7.10 42.61 -48.24
N ASP A 168 -8.36 43.02 -48.05
CA ASP A 168 -9.52 42.13 -48.10
C ASP A 168 -9.63 41.40 -49.45
N LEU A 169 -9.42 42.10 -50.56
CA LEU A 169 -9.39 41.49 -51.89
C LEU A 169 -8.29 40.41 -52.00
N ALA A 170 -7.08 40.70 -51.53
CA ALA A 170 -5.97 39.75 -51.58
C ALA A 170 -6.29 38.45 -50.81
N PHE A 171 -6.93 38.56 -49.65
CA PHE A 171 -7.38 37.41 -48.88
C PHE A 171 -8.51 36.64 -49.59
N ASN A 172 -9.50 37.32 -50.17
CA ASN A 172 -10.60 36.66 -50.88
C ASN A 172 -10.14 35.98 -52.19
N ILE A 173 -9.11 36.50 -52.87
CA ILE A 173 -8.45 35.81 -54.00
C ILE A 173 -7.79 34.51 -53.52
N PHE A 174 -7.09 34.53 -52.39
CA PHE A 174 -6.52 33.31 -51.81
C PHE A 174 -7.62 32.29 -51.43
N PHE A 175 -8.70 32.73 -50.77
CA PHE A 175 -9.83 31.85 -50.47
C PHE A 175 -10.53 31.30 -51.72
N MET A 176 -10.54 32.05 -52.83
CA MET A 176 -11.07 31.55 -54.11
C MET A 176 -10.22 30.37 -54.64
N VAL A 177 -8.89 30.48 -54.59
CA VAL A 177 -7.99 29.39 -54.97
C VAL A 177 -8.19 28.19 -54.04
N TYR A 178 -8.30 28.43 -52.72
CA TYR A 178 -8.56 27.38 -51.74
C TYR A 178 -9.91 26.68 -51.96
N PHE A 179 -10.97 27.42 -52.29
CA PHE A 179 -12.26 26.87 -52.67
C PHE A 179 -12.15 25.91 -53.88
N PHE A 180 -11.42 26.30 -54.93
CA PHE A 180 -11.22 25.43 -56.09
C PHE A 180 -10.40 24.17 -55.78
N ILE A 181 -9.37 24.27 -54.91
CA ILE A 181 -8.61 23.10 -54.43
C ILE A 181 -9.56 22.13 -53.69
N ARG A 182 -10.39 22.63 -52.77
CA ARG A 182 -11.42 21.82 -52.08
C ARG A 182 -12.43 21.20 -53.05
N PHE A 183 -12.89 21.97 -54.03
CA PHE A 183 -13.80 21.48 -55.08
C PHE A 183 -13.16 20.34 -55.89
N ILE A 184 -11.88 20.42 -56.24
CA ILE A 184 -11.17 19.36 -57.01
C ILE A 184 -11.02 18.08 -56.16
N ALA A 185 -10.66 18.20 -54.88
CA ALA A 185 -10.47 17.04 -53.99
C ALA A 185 -11.79 16.30 -53.65
N ALA A 186 -12.90 17.02 -53.54
CA ALA A 186 -14.19 16.45 -53.12
C ALA A 186 -14.61 15.23 -53.96
N SER A 187 -15.03 14.14 -53.30
CA SER A 187 -15.51 12.93 -53.98
C SER A 187 -16.88 13.14 -54.63
N ASP A 188 -17.81 13.78 -53.92
CA ASP A 188 -19.11 14.21 -54.45
C ASP A 188 -19.15 15.74 -54.58
N LYS A 189 -19.15 16.21 -55.83
CA LYS A 189 -19.19 17.64 -56.17
C LYS A 189 -20.51 18.31 -55.76
N LEU A 190 -21.63 17.58 -55.73
CA LEU A 190 -22.94 18.14 -55.37
C LEU A 190 -23.04 18.36 -53.86
N TRP A 191 -22.57 17.40 -53.06
CA TRP A 191 -22.53 17.56 -51.60
C TRP A 191 -21.55 18.66 -51.17
N PHE A 192 -20.38 18.76 -51.81
CA PHE A 192 -19.44 19.85 -51.57
C PHE A 192 -20.04 21.25 -51.84
N MET A 193 -20.86 21.39 -52.89
CA MET A 193 -21.55 22.66 -53.18
C MET A 193 -22.55 23.06 -52.08
N LEU A 194 -23.05 22.11 -51.29
CA LEU A 194 -24.00 22.29 -50.18
C LEU A 194 -23.32 22.27 -48.79
N GLU A 195 -21.99 22.20 -48.74
CA GLU A 195 -21.23 22.20 -47.49
C GLU A 195 -21.21 23.60 -46.84
N MET A 196 -21.31 23.69 -45.51
CA MET A 196 -21.37 24.96 -44.78
C MET A 196 -20.20 25.91 -45.10
N TYR A 197 -18.98 25.36 -45.22
CA TYR A 197 -17.80 26.14 -45.57
C TYR A 197 -17.83 26.68 -47.00
N SER A 198 -18.55 26.02 -47.91
CA SER A 198 -18.76 26.50 -49.28
C SER A 198 -19.76 27.66 -49.31
N PHE A 199 -20.81 27.62 -48.47
CA PHE A 199 -21.71 28.76 -48.29
C PHE A 199 -21.01 30.02 -47.77
N VAL A 200 -20.10 29.87 -46.79
CA VAL A 200 -19.29 31.01 -46.30
C VAL A 200 -18.50 31.66 -47.44
N ASP A 201 -17.92 30.87 -48.33
CA ASP A 201 -17.15 31.37 -49.48
C ASP A 201 -18.08 32.06 -50.51
N TYR A 202 -19.27 31.52 -50.81
CA TYR A 202 -20.24 32.19 -51.72
C TYR A 202 -20.75 33.54 -51.22
N PHE A 203 -20.86 33.73 -49.90
CA PHE A 203 -21.35 34.99 -49.31
C PHE A 203 -20.23 35.98 -48.95
N THR A 204 -18.96 35.59 -49.06
CA THR A 204 -17.81 36.47 -48.76
C THR A 204 -16.98 36.84 -49.98
N ILE A 205 -16.77 35.92 -50.93
CA ILE A 205 -15.88 36.12 -52.08
C ILE A 205 -16.54 36.98 -53.18
N PRO A 206 -17.71 36.63 -53.77
CA PRO A 206 -18.33 37.42 -54.84
C PRO A 206 -18.65 38.88 -54.45
N PRO A 207 -19.19 39.19 -53.24
CA PRO A 207 -19.42 40.56 -52.83
C PRO A 207 -18.13 41.42 -52.76
N SER A 208 -16.96 40.82 -52.51
CA SER A 208 -15.69 41.55 -52.51
C SER A 208 -15.28 42.02 -53.92
N PHE A 209 -15.57 41.23 -54.96
CA PHE A 209 -15.36 41.62 -56.36
C PHE A 209 -16.40 42.65 -56.82
N VAL A 210 -17.67 42.48 -56.43
CA VAL A 210 -18.76 43.44 -56.75
C VAL A 210 -18.50 44.81 -56.09
N SER A 211 -17.91 44.82 -54.88
CA SER A 211 -17.52 46.04 -54.16
C SER A 211 -16.55 46.92 -54.96
N ILE A 212 -15.64 46.29 -55.72
CA ILE A 212 -14.71 46.98 -56.62
C ILE A 212 -15.43 47.47 -57.88
N TYR A 213 -16.28 46.64 -58.48
CA TYR A 213 -17.02 47.00 -59.69
C TYR A 213 -18.02 48.16 -59.48
N LEU A 214 -18.55 48.31 -58.26
CA LEU A 214 -19.52 49.36 -57.90
C LEU A 214 -18.90 50.58 -57.21
N ASP A 215 -17.59 50.59 -56.91
CA ASP A 215 -16.93 51.58 -56.03
C ASP A 215 -17.71 51.82 -54.71
N ARG A 216 -18.21 50.74 -54.10
CA ARG A 216 -19.01 50.76 -52.87
C ARG A 216 -18.67 49.60 -51.96
N THR A 217 -18.35 49.88 -50.71
CA THR A 217 -18.17 48.85 -49.67
C THR A 217 -19.49 48.59 -48.94
N TRP A 218 -19.93 47.34 -48.94
CA TRP A 218 -21.05 46.86 -48.14
C TRP A 218 -20.55 45.87 -47.07
N ILE A 219 -20.92 46.09 -45.81
CA ILE A 219 -20.56 45.20 -44.70
C ILE A 219 -21.31 43.87 -44.81
N GLY A 220 -22.60 43.92 -45.13
CA GLY A 220 -23.45 42.79 -45.45
C GLY A 220 -23.17 41.52 -44.65
N LEU A 221 -22.90 40.43 -45.38
CA LEU A 221 -22.68 39.10 -44.83
C LEU A 221 -21.20 38.80 -44.47
N ARG A 222 -20.33 39.83 -44.35
CA ARG A 222 -18.91 39.64 -43.98
C ARG A 222 -18.74 38.94 -42.62
N PHE A 223 -19.70 39.05 -41.72
CA PHE A 223 -19.69 38.35 -40.43
C PHE A 223 -19.65 36.82 -40.56
N LEU A 224 -20.10 36.23 -41.68
CA LEU A 224 -20.03 34.78 -41.92
C LEU A 224 -18.58 34.25 -41.93
N ARG A 225 -17.57 35.13 -42.03
CA ARG A 225 -16.16 34.78 -41.82
C ARG A 225 -15.90 34.20 -40.43
N ALA A 226 -16.70 34.54 -39.41
CA ALA A 226 -16.59 33.96 -38.08
C ALA A 226 -16.85 32.44 -38.05
N LEU A 227 -17.66 31.91 -38.98
CA LEU A 227 -17.88 30.47 -39.12
C LEU A 227 -16.62 29.72 -39.57
N ARG A 228 -15.62 30.38 -40.17
CA ARG A 228 -14.32 29.76 -40.49
C ARG A 228 -13.57 29.30 -39.24
N LEU A 229 -13.84 29.91 -38.08
CA LEU A 229 -13.26 29.46 -36.81
C LEU A 229 -13.62 27.99 -36.51
N MET A 230 -14.77 27.47 -36.95
CA MET A 230 -15.14 26.05 -36.76
C MET A 230 -14.11 25.05 -37.32
N THR A 231 -13.24 25.45 -38.26
CA THR A 231 -12.15 24.61 -38.79
C THR A 231 -10.90 24.56 -37.90
N VAL A 232 -10.79 25.45 -36.90
CA VAL A 232 -9.59 25.57 -36.04
C VAL A 232 -9.24 24.26 -35.30
N PRO A 233 -10.19 23.50 -34.71
CA PRO A 233 -9.88 22.24 -34.05
C PRO A 233 -9.29 21.21 -35.03
N ASP A 234 -9.86 21.10 -36.24
CA ASP A 234 -9.39 20.19 -37.29
C ASP A 234 -7.98 20.55 -37.74
N ILE A 235 -7.72 21.85 -37.94
CA ILE A 235 -6.40 22.38 -38.30
C ILE A 235 -5.37 22.09 -37.19
N LEU A 236 -5.71 22.33 -35.93
CA LEU A 236 -4.81 22.04 -34.80
C LEU A 236 -4.57 20.53 -34.60
N GLN A 237 -5.54 19.69 -34.99
CA GLN A 237 -5.37 18.23 -35.05
C GLN A 237 -4.42 17.82 -36.20
N TYR A 238 -4.57 18.37 -37.42
CA TYR A 238 -3.65 18.12 -38.54
C TYR A 238 -2.20 18.57 -38.22
N LEU A 239 -2.04 19.63 -37.43
CA LEU A 239 -0.75 20.10 -36.95
C LEU A 239 -0.20 19.30 -35.74
N ASN A 240 -0.92 18.26 -35.27
CA ASN A 240 -0.58 17.46 -34.09
C ASN A 240 -0.39 18.26 -32.78
N VAL A 241 -1.02 19.43 -32.68
CA VAL A 241 -1.02 20.27 -31.48
C VAL A 241 -1.99 19.69 -30.44
N LEU A 242 -3.19 19.32 -30.87
CA LEU A 242 -4.20 18.66 -30.04
C LEU A 242 -4.08 17.14 -30.18
N LYS A 243 -3.76 16.46 -29.07
CA LYS A 243 -3.51 15.00 -29.05
C LYS A 243 -4.51 14.21 -28.20
N THR A 244 -5.05 14.82 -27.15
CA THR A 244 -5.96 14.16 -26.20
C THR A 244 -7.41 14.39 -26.61
N SER A 245 -8.27 13.38 -26.50
CA SER A 245 -9.71 13.49 -26.77
C SER A 245 -10.35 14.68 -26.04
N SER A 246 -10.07 14.85 -24.74
CA SER A 246 -10.53 15.99 -23.94
C SER A 246 -10.09 17.34 -24.50
N SER A 247 -8.84 17.46 -24.98
CA SER A 247 -8.33 18.71 -25.57
C SER A 247 -8.92 19.02 -26.94
N ILE A 248 -9.17 17.99 -27.76
CA ILE A 248 -9.85 18.13 -29.06
C ILE A 248 -11.30 18.54 -28.84
N ARG A 249 -12.00 17.87 -27.92
CA ARG A 249 -13.39 18.17 -27.55
C ARG A 249 -13.55 19.58 -26.98
N LEU A 250 -12.67 19.99 -26.07
CA LEU A 250 -12.64 21.34 -25.52
C LEU A 250 -12.45 22.40 -26.62
N ALA A 251 -11.48 22.19 -27.52
CA ALA A 251 -11.25 23.09 -28.66
C ALA A 251 -12.47 23.15 -29.60
N GLN A 252 -13.11 22.02 -29.88
CA GLN A 252 -14.34 21.96 -30.68
C GLN A 252 -15.48 22.75 -30.04
N LEU A 253 -15.77 22.53 -28.75
CA LEU A 253 -16.84 23.24 -28.03
C LEU A 253 -16.60 24.75 -27.99
N VAL A 254 -15.41 25.18 -27.59
CA VAL A 254 -15.03 26.60 -27.53
C VAL A 254 -15.12 27.24 -28.92
N SER A 255 -14.63 26.55 -29.95
CA SER A 255 -14.66 27.05 -31.32
C SER A 255 -16.07 27.15 -31.91
N ILE A 256 -16.94 26.17 -31.64
CA ILE A 256 -18.35 26.19 -32.07
C ILE A 256 -19.10 27.30 -31.32
N PHE A 257 -18.91 27.42 -30.00
CA PHE A 257 -19.56 28.44 -29.19
C PHE A 257 -19.20 29.87 -29.66
N ILE A 258 -17.90 30.17 -29.82
CA ILE A 258 -17.42 31.48 -30.27
C ILE A 258 -17.89 31.79 -31.70
N SER A 259 -17.79 30.84 -32.63
CA SER A 259 -18.19 31.07 -34.02
C SER A 259 -19.70 31.32 -34.18
N VAL A 260 -20.56 30.57 -33.47
CA VAL A 260 -22.02 30.80 -33.49
C VAL A 260 -22.37 32.15 -32.85
N TRP A 261 -21.77 32.49 -31.71
CA TRP A 261 -22.00 33.76 -31.00
C TRP A 261 -21.59 34.98 -31.85
N LEU A 262 -20.38 34.99 -32.42
CA LEU A 262 -19.89 36.08 -33.27
C LEU A 262 -20.69 36.22 -34.58
N THR A 263 -21.15 35.09 -35.15
CA THR A 263 -21.99 35.09 -36.35
C THR A 263 -23.37 35.67 -36.05
N ALA A 264 -24.00 35.26 -34.94
CA ALA A 264 -25.29 35.79 -34.52
C ALA A 264 -25.23 37.29 -34.18
N ALA A 265 -24.14 37.75 -33.55
CA ALA A 265 -23.92 39.17 -33.29
C ALA A 265 -23.83 39.96 -34.61
N GLY A 266 -23.22 39.37 -35.64
CA GLY A 266 -23.14 39.95 -36.98
C GLY A 266 -24.48 40.02 -37.70
N ILE A 267 -25.37 39.03 -37.48
CA ILE A 267 -26.74 39.06 -38.01
C ILE A 267 -27.53 40.21 -37.36
N ILE A 268 -27.49 40.34 -36.02
CA ILE A 268 -28.19 41.44 -35.34
C ILE A 268 -27.62 42.80 -35.74
N HIS A 269 -26.29 42.94 -35.79
CA HIS A 269 -25.63 44.15 -36.27
C HIS A 269 -26.04 44.53 -37.69
N LEU A 270 -26.21 43.55 -38.60
CA LEU A 270 -26.72 43.83 -39.94
C LEU A 270 -28.20 44.25 -39.93
N LEU A 271 -29.06 43.57 -39.17
CA LEU A 271 -30.50 43.80 -39.15
C LEU A 271 -30.85 45.17 -38.53
N GLU A 272 -30.32 45.47 -37.34
CA GLU A 272 -30.61 46.71 -36.61
C GLU A 272 -30.08 47.95 -37.36
N ASN A 273 -28.84 47.90 -37.87
CA ASN A 273 -28.25 49.02 -38.62
C ASN A 273 -28.83 49.21 -40.03
N SER A 274 -29.44 48.18 -40.62
CA SER A 274 -30.08 48.31 -41.95
C SER A 274 -31.48 48.92 -41.84
N GLY A 275 -32.23 48.56 -40.79
CA GLY A 275 -33.66 48.83 -40.64
C GLY A 275 -34.55 47.83 -41.40
N ASP A 276 -35.83 47.76 -41.03
CA ASP A 276 -36.80 46.85 -41.66
C ASP A 276 -37.04 47.21 -43.15
N PRO A 277 -37.12 46.21 -44.06
CA PRO A 277 -36.99 46.42 -45.52
C PRO A 277 -38.18 47.08 -46.22
N LEU A 278 -39.25 47.41 -45.49
CA LEU A 278 -40.41 48.12 -46.03
C LEU A 278 -40.19 49.63 -46.08
N ASP A 279 -39.69 50.22 -44.99
CA ASP A 279 -39.55 51.66 -44.83
C ASP A 279 -38.12 52.13 -44.47
N PHE A 280 -37.25 51.23 -43.98
CA PHE A 280 -35.88 51.51 -43.48
C PHE A 280 -35.76 52.58 -42.36
N ASN A 281 -36.86 53.17 -41.90
CA ASN A 281 -36.87 54.25 -40.92
C ASN A 281 -36.46 53.81 -39.51
N ASN A 282 -36.73 52.57 -39.11
CA ASN A 282 -36.45 52.02 -37.78
C ASN A 282 -34.99 51.52 -37.64
N ALA A 283 -34.00 52.23 -38.19
CA ALA A 283 -32.61 51.82 -38.14
C ALA A 283 -31.95 52.25 -36.82
N HIS A 284 -31.72 51.29 -35.91
CA HIS A 284 -31.04 51.53 -34.63
C HIS A 284 -29.52 51.36 -34.80
N ARG A 285 -28.76 52.45 -34.68
CA ARG A 285 -27.31 52.47 -34.84
C ARG A 285 -26.59 51.81 -33.66
N LEU A 286 -26.35 50.52 -33.76
CA LEU A 286 -25.62 49.71 -32.78
C LEU A 286 -24.24 49.34 -33.32
N SER A 287 -23.20 49.49 -32.49
CA SER A 287 -21.87 48.96 -32.80
C SER A 287 -21.86 47.43 -32.72
N TYR A 288 -21.05 46.76 -33.55
CA TYR A 288 -20.88 45.30 -33.52
C TYR A 288 -20.58 44.77 -32.11
N TRP A 289 -19.73 45.47 -31.35
CA TRP A 289 -19.38 45.07 -29.98
C TRP A 289 -20.55 45.18 -29.00
N THR A 290 -21.46 46.15 -29.21
CA THR A 290 -22.71 46.25 -28.45
C THR A 290 -23.63 45.07 -28.74
N CYS A 291 -23.69 44.60 -30.00
CA CYS A 291 -24.43 43.39 -30.37
C CYS A 291 -23.80 42.10 -29.77
N VAL A 292 -22.47 42.02 -29.71
CA VAL A 292 -21.74 40.91 -29.05
C VAL A 292 -22.06 40.86 -27.56
N TYR A 293 -22.02 42.00 -26.88
CA TYR A 293 -22.41 42.18 -25.47
C TYR A 293 -23.88 41.80 -25.23
N PHE A 294 -24.79 42.37 -26.01
CA PHE A 294 -26.22 42.07 -25.92
C PHE A 294 -26.51 40.57 -26.04
N LEU A 295 -25.84 39.88 -26.98
CA LEU A 295 -26.05 38.45 -27.15
C LEU A 295 -25.50 37.60 -26.01
N ILE A 296 -24.35 37.92 -25.41
CA ILE A 296 -23.85 37.11 -24.29
C ILE A 296 -24.75 37.27 -23.05
N VAL A 297 -25.21 38.50 -22.76
CA VAL A 297 -26.20 38.81 -21.71
C VAL A 297 -27.54 38.08 -21.93
N THR A 298 -27.94 37.93 -23.20
CA THR A 298 -29.18 37.25 -23.58
C THR A 298 -29.03 35.72 -23.53
N MET A 299 -27.92 35.17 -24.01
CA MET A 299 -27.61 33.73 -23.93
C MET A 299 -27.46 33.24 -22.49
N SER A 300 -26.91 34.08 -21.60
CA SER A 300 -26.78 33.78 -20.17
C SER A 300 -28.07 34.02 -19.38
N THR A 301 -29.19 34.32 -20.03
CA THR A 301 -30.50 34.66 -19.41
C THR A 301 -30.50 35.82 -18.43
N VAL A 302 -29.49 36.70 -18.47
CA VAL A 302 -29.37 37.84 -17.55
C VAL A 302 -30.29 38.99 -17.97
N GLY A 303 -30.30 39.33 -19.26
CA GLY A 303 -31.31 40.21 -19.86
C GLY A 303 -31.49 41.57 -19.19
N TYR A 304 -30.42 42.36 -19.02
CA TYR A 304 -30.47 43.68 -18.34
C TYR A 304 -31.50 44.66 -18.93
N GLY A 305 -31.79 44.58 -20.24
CA GLY A 305 -32.74 45.47 -20.93
C GLY A 305 -32.18 46.86 -21.27
N ASP A 306 -30.87 47.05 -21.07
CA ASP A 306 -30.09 48.22 -21.47
C ASP A 306 -29.91 48.33 -22.99
N VAL A 307 -29.76 47.19 -23.67
CA VAL A 307 -29.75 47.04 -25.13
C VAL A 307 -30.85 46.08 -25.54
N TYR A 308 -31.58 46.41 -26.62
CA TYR A 308 -32.63 45.57 -27.18
C TYR A 308 -32.77 45.81 -28.69
N CYS A 309 -33.27 44.81 -29.42
CA CYS A 309 -33.60 44.94 -30.84
C CYS A 309 -34.88 45.78 -31.02
N GLU A 310 -34.84 46.79 -31.87
CA GLU A 310 -36.01 47.58 -32.25
C GLU A 310 -36.68 47.05 -33.52
N THR A 311 -35.89 46.57 -34.48
CA THR A 311 -36.41 46.10 -35.77
C THR A 311 -37.26 44.84 -35.63
N VAL A 312 -38.28 44.72 -36.48
CA VAL A 312 -39.14 43.52 -36.52
C VAL A 312 -38.30 42.30 -36.88
N LEU A 313 -37.41 42.42 -37.87
CA LEU A 313 -36.50 41.34 -38.25
C LEU A 313 -35.52 40.96 -37.14
N GLY A 314 -34.92 41.92 -36.44
CA GLY A 314 -34.00 41.68 -35.32
C GLY A 314 -34.68 40.99 -34.15
N ARG A 315 -35.91 41.40 -33.81
CA ARG A 315 -36.75 40.71 -32.81
C ARG A 315 -37.13 39.30 -33.24
N THR A 316 -37.51 39.09 -34.51
CA THR A 316 -37.80 37.74 -35.03
C THR A 316 -36.57 36.84 -34.99
N PHE A 317 -35.39 37.34 -35.40
CA PHE A 317 -34.13 36.60 -35.28
C PHE A 317 -33.81 36.26 -33.82
N LEU A 318 -33.99 37.21 -32.89
CA LEU A 318 -33.75 37.00 -31.46
C LEU A 318 -34.58 35.85 -30.88
N VAL A 319 -35.85 35.72 -31.27
CA VAL A 319 -36.72 34.61 -30.82
C VAL A 319 -36.19 33.25 -31.28
N PHE A 320 -35.77 33.12 -32.54
CA PHE A 320 -35.16 31.88 -33.04
C PHE A 320 -33.78 31.63 -32.41
N PHE A 321 -32.99 32.69 -32.23
CA PHE A 321 -31.68 32.63 -31.60
C PHE A 321 -31.77 32.22 -30.13
N LEU A 322 -32.79 32.65 -29.38
CA LEU A 322 -33.01 32.21 -28.00
C LEU A 322 -33.21 30.69 -27.91
N LEU A 323 -34.00 30.08 -28.80
CA LEU A 323 -34.23 28.63 -28.80
C LEU A 323 -32.93 27.82 -28.99
N VAL A 324 -32.04 28.29 -29.87
CA VAL A 324 -30.76 27.61 -30.16
C VAL A 324 -29.68 27.99 -29.15
N GLY A 325 -29.55 29.28 -28.84
CA GLY A 325 -28.53 29.88 -27.99
C GLY A 325 -28.65 29.44 -26.54
N LEU A 326 -29.86 29.32 -25.98
CA LEU A 326 -30.06 28.79 -24.64
C LEU A 326 -29.70 27.30 -24.56
N ALA A 327 -30.08 26.50 -25.55
CA ALA A 327 -29.70 25.09 -25.62
C ALA A 327 -28.17 24.90 -25.76
N MET A 328 -27.52 25.73 -26.59
CA MET A 328 -26.07 25.77 -26.74
C MET A 328 -25.35 26.20 -25.47
N PHE A 329 -25.82 27.24 -24.78
CA PHE A 329 -25.22 27.73 -23.54
C PHE A 329 -25.35 26.71 -22.41
N ALA A 330 -26.55 26.15 -22.21
CA ALA A 330 -26.85 25.18 -21.17
C ALA A 330 -26.12 23.83 -21.34
N SER A 331 -25.72 23.47 -22.57
CA SER A 331 -24.94 22.24 -22.84
C SER A 331 -23.43 22.49 -22.88
N SER A 332 -22.99 23.53 -23.59
CA SER A 332 -21.55 23.75 -23.85
C SER A 332 -20.80 24.25 -22.61
N ILE A 333 -21.42 25.13 -21.80
CA ILE A 333 -20.73 25.73 -20.64
C ILE A 333 -20.43 24.70 -19.55
N PRO A 334 -21.36 23.82 -19.12
CA PRO A 334 -21.03 22.76 -18.15
C PRO A 334 -19.97 21.79 -18.68
N GLU A 335 -20.05 21.37 -19.95
CA GLU A 335 -19.06 20.45 -20.55
C GLU A 335 -17.65 21.09 -20.61
N ILE A 336 -17.57 22.39 -20.92
CA ILE A 336 -16.30 23.14 -20.86
C ILE A 336 -15.75 23.21 -19.43
N ILE A 337 -16.60 23.50 -18.43
CA ILE A 337 -16.18 23.57 -17.02
C ILE A 337 -15.70 22.21 -16.51
N GLU A 338 -16.38 21.11 -16.84
CA GLU A 338 -15.97 19.76 -16.48
C GLU A 338 -14.61 19.39 -17.10
N LEU A 339 -14.43 19.65 -18.41
CA LEU A 339 -13.18 19.37 -19.11
C LEU A 339 -12.00 20.18 -18.55
N VAL A 340 -12.20 21.45 -18.19
CA VAL A 340 -11.18 22.30 -17.56
C VAL A 340 -10.93 21.90 -16.08
N GLY A 341 -11.98 21.52 -15.36
CA GLY A 341 -11.91 21.11 -13.94
C GLY A 341 -11.31 19.73 -13.71
N SER A 342 -11.22 18.88 -14.75
CA SER A 342 -10.71 17.50 -14.69
C SER A 342 -9.20 17.34 -14.37
N GLY A 343 -8.51 18.40 -13.96
CA GLY A 343 -7.11 18.36 -13.56
C GLY A 343 -6.87 17.52 -12.29
N ASN A 344 -5.88 16.62 -12.34
CA ASN A 344 -5.50 15.82 -11.18
C ASN A 344 -4.95 16.70 -10.04
N LYS A 345 -5.80 17.04 -9.06
CA LYS A 345 -5.45 17.78 -7.83
C LYS A 345 -4.21 17.22 -7.12
N TYR A 346 -4.09 15.89 -7.09
CA TYR A 346 -2.98 15.14 -6.46
C TYR A 346 -1.92 14.69 -7.48
N GLY A 347 -1.72 15.49 -8.53
CA GLY A 347 -0.65 15.33 -9.52
C GLY A 347 0.70 15.86 -9.02
N GLY A 348 1.60 16.20 -9.94
CA GLY A 348 2.88 16.84 -9.62
C GLY A 348 3.99 15.88 -9.14
N GLU A 349 5.09 16.47 -8.69
CA GLU A 349 6.32 15.81 -8.22
C GLU A 349 6.70 16.36 -6.84
N LEU A 350 7.27 15.52 -5.99
CA LEU A 350 7.71 15.87 -4.63
C LEU A 350 8.81 16.94 -4.67
N LYS A 351 8.53 18.11 -4.09
CA LYS A 351 9.51 19.19 -3.94
C LYS A 351 10.30 18.98 -2.66
N ARG A 352 11.52 18.47 -2.80
CA ARG A 352 12.39 18.16 -1.67
C ARG A 352 12.95 19.44 -1.03
N GLU A 353 12.74 19.60 0.27
CA GLU A 353 13.50 20.52 1.09
C GLU A 353 14.88 19.91 1.43
N HIS A 354 15.94 20.71 1.36
CA HIS A 354 17.29 20.21 1.62
C HIS A 354 17.49 19.96 3.13
N GLY A 355 17.87 18.74 3.50
CA GLY A 355 18.13 18.33 4.88
C GLY A 355 17.07 17.41 5.47
N LYS A 356 15.80 17.58 5.09
CA LYS A 356 14.73 16.65 5.45
C LYS A 356 14.86 15.31 4.72
N ARG A 357 14.41 14.26 5.39
CA ARG A 357 14.23 12.92 4.83
C ARG A 357 12.74 12.68 4.62
N HIS A 358 12.39 11.81 3.68
CA HIS A 358 11.01 11.40 3.47
C HIS A 358 10.88 9.88 3.41
N ILE A 359 9.71 9.39 3.84
CA ILE A 359 9.30 8.00 3.67
C ILE A 359 8.15 7.92 2.67
N VAL A 360 8.08 6.83 1.91
CA VAL A 360 7.00 6.59 0.94
C VAL A 360 6.06 5.53 1.49
N VAL A 361 4.82 5.90 1.79
CA VAL A 361 3.79 5.00 2.34
C VAL A 361 2.81 4.61 1.25
N CYS A 362 2.49 3.32 1.17
CA CYS A 362 1.75 2.76 0.04
C CYS A 362 0.93 1.52 0.44
N GLY A 363 0.23 0.95 -0.55
CA GLY A 363 -0.60 -0.24 -0.37
C GLY A 363 -2.05 0.12 -0.08
N HIS A 364 -2.62 -0.45 0.98
CA HIS A 364 -3.97 -0.13 1.43
C HIS A 364 -3.97 1.15 2.26
N ILE A 365 -4.46 2.25 1.66
CA ILE A 365 -4.52 3.57 2.27
C ILE A 365 -6.00 3.95 2.46
N THR A 366 -6.42 4.07 3.71
CA THR A 366 -7.78 4.42 4.17
C THR A 366 -7.68 5.33 5.40
N TYR A 367 -8.79 5.99 5.78
CA TYR A 367 -8.82 6.82 6.99
C TYR A 367 -8.34 6.07 8.24
N GLU A 368 -8.87 4.86 8.49
CA GLU A 368 -8.50 4.01 9.64
C GLU A 368 -6.99 3.70 9.67
N SER A 369 -6.47 3.06 8.61
CA SER A 369 -5.07 2.63 8.53
C SER A 369 -4.09 3.81 8.65
N VAL A 370 -4.40 4.95 8.03
CA VAL A 370 -3.58 6.16 8.11
C VAL A 370 -3.71 6.85 9.47
N SER A 371 -4.89 6.85 10.10
CA SER A 371 -5.11 7.44 11.43
C SER A 371 -4.29 6.72 12.50
N HIS A 372 -4.34 5.39 12.56
CA HIS A 372 -3.50 4.61 13.48
C HIS A 372 -2.00 4.81 13.19
N PHE A 373 -1.59 4.72 11.92
CA PHE A 373 -0.19 4.92 11.54
C PHE A 373 0.34 6.31 11.92
N LEU A 374 -0.40 7.39 11.63
CA LEU A 374 0.05 8.76 11.93
C LEU A 374 0.01 9.09 13.43
N LYS A 375 -0.95 8.56 14.20
CA LYS A 375 -0.98 8.71 15.67
C LYS A 375 0.32 8.22 16.30
N ASP A 376 0.77 7.03 15.93
CA ASP A 376 2.03 6.46 16.43
C ASP A 376 3.24 7.18 15.81
N PHE A 377 3.28 7.37 14.49
CA PHE A 377 4.46 7.85 13.77
C PHE A 377 4.82 9.32 14.07
N LEU A 378 3.81 10.18 14.28
CA LEU A 378 4.00 11.62 14.57
C LEU A 378 3.75 11.95 16.06
N HIS A 379 3.92 10.98 16.97
CA HIS A 379 3.72 11.16 18.40
C HIS A 379 4.72 12.18 19.00
N GLU A 380 4.26 13.00 19.96
CA GLU A 380 5.04 14.09 20.56
C GLU A 380 6.32 13.61 21.29
N ASP A 381 6.32 12.37 21.78
CA ASP A 381 7.47 11.76 22.49
C ASP A 381 8.60 11.27 21.56
N ARG A 382 8.46 11.36 20.23
CA ARG A 382 9.56 11.06 19.29
C ARG A 382 10.50 12.24 19.12
N GLU A 383 11.79 12.04 19.34
CA GLU A 383 12.83 13.07 19.12
C GLU A 383 13.05 13.39 17.62
N ASP A 384 12.93 12.39 16.74
CA ASP A 384 13.24 12.49 15.31
C ASP A 384 12.00 12.91 14.47
N VAL A 385 11.53 14.15 14.67
CA VAL A 385 10.31 14.70 14.02
C VAL A 385 10.54 15.14 12.56
N ASP A 386 11.80 15.28 12.12
CA ASP A 386 12.18 15.82 10.79
C ASP A 386 12.04 14.82 9.61
N VAL A 387 10.98 13.99 9.61
CA VAL A 387 10.67 13.01 8.54
C VAL A 387 9.31 13.31 7.91
N GLU A 388 9.31 13.59 6.61
CA GLU A 388 8.08 13.81 5.83
C GLU A 388 7.46 12.49 5.33
N VAL A 389 6.15 12.37 5.43
CA VAL A 389 5.39 11.17 5.07
C VAL A 389 4.68 11.39 3.74
N VAL A 390 5.10 10.65 2.71
CA VAL A 390 4.58 10.79 1.34
C VAL A 390 3.71 9.59 0.99
N PHE A 391 2.39 9.79 0.95
CA PHE A 391 1.43 8.74 0.59
C PHE A 391 1.28 8.63 -0.93
N LEU A 392 1.39 7.40 -1.47
CA LEU A 392 1.18 7.11 -2.90
C LEU A 392 0.05 6.07 -3.08
N HIS A 393 -1.11 6.53 -3.58
CA HIS A 393 -2.27 5.67 -3.80
C HIS A 393 -2.99 5.93 -5.15
N ARG A 394 -3.66 4.89 -5.68
CA ARG A 394 -4.29 4.95 -7.02
C ARG A 394 -5.59 5.77 -7.05
N LYS A 395 -6.40 5.64 -6.00
CA LYS A 395 -7.63 6.42 -5.81
C LYS A 395 -7.29 7.77 -5.17
N PRO A 396 -8.05 8.85 -5.44
CA PRO A 396 -7.99 10.04 -4.60
C PRO A 396 -8.45 9.70 -3.16
N PRO A 397 -8.01 10.47 -2.14
CA PRO A 397 -8.51 10.33 -0.78
C PRO A 397 -9.99 10.69 -0.70
N ASP A 398 -10.70 10.09 0.25
CA ASP A 398 -12.02 10.55 0.67
C ASP A 398 -11.92 11.87 1.47
N LEU A 399 -13.08 12.44 1.83
CA LEU A 399 -13.14 13.73 2.52
C LEU A 399 -12.59 13.68 3.95
N GLU A 400 -12.64 12.52 4.60
CA GLU A 400 -12.18 12.31 5.98
C GLU A 400 -10.65 12.20 6.00
N LEU A 401 -10.08 11.44 5.07
CA LEU A 401 -8.64 11.34 4.83
C LEU A 401 -8.04 12.66 4.30
N GLU A 402 -8.75 13.39 3.42
CA GLU A 402 -8.34 14.76 3.05
C GLU A 402 -8.37 15.71 4.28
N GLY A 403 -9.32 15.52 5.19
CA GLY A 403 -9.37 16.21 6.48
C GLY A 403 -8.17 15.88 7.37
N LEU A 404 -7.77 14.61 7.44
CA LEU A 404 -6.62 14.13 8.20
C LEU A 404 -5.29 14.67 7.66
N PHE A 405 -5.12 14.69 6.32
CA PHE A 405 -3.95 15.28 5.68
C PHE A 405 -3.87 16.80 5.88
N LYS A 406 -5.00 17.52 5.85
CA LYS A 406 -5.03 18.96 6.16
C LYS A 406 -4.63 19.31 7.59
N ARG A 407 -4.84 18.40 8.55
CA ARG A 407 -4.35 18.57 9.94
C ARG A 407 -2.82 18.49 10.02
N HIS A 408 -2.19 17.66 9.18
CA HIS A 408 -0.75 17.40 9.16
C HIS A 408 -0.06 17.98 7.91
N PHE A 409 -0.53 19.14 7.44
CA PHE A 409 -0.13 19.72 6.15
C PHE A 409 1.38 19.99 5.99
N THR A 410 2.13 20.14 7.10
CA THR A 410 3.58 20.38 7.08
C THR A 410 4.44 19.12 7.10
N THR A 411 3.86 17.96 7.38
CA THR A 411 4.58 16.68 7.51
C THR A 411 4.04 15.59 6.57
N VAL A 412 2.86 15.77 5.97
CA VAL A 412 2.19 14.76 5.15
C VAL A 412 1.82 15.30 3.77
N GLU A 413 2.34 14.67 2.71
CA GLU A 413 1.91 14.89 1.32
C GLU A 413 1.22 13.65 0.74
N PHE A 414 0.30 13.87 -0.22
CA PHE A 414 -0.41 12.78 -0.91
C PHE A 414 -0.30 12.94 -2.43
N PHE A 415 0.14 11.88 -3.10
CA PHE A 415 0.22 11.77 -4.56
C PHE A 415 -0.70 10.67 -5.10
N GLN A 416 -1.43 11.00 -6.15
CA GLN A 416 -2.19 10.01 -6.91
C GLN A 416 -1.29 9.32 -7.93
N GLY A 417 -1.19 7.98 -7.86
CA GLY A 417 -0.35 7.17 -8.74
C GLY A 417 -0.33 5.69 -8.35
N THR A 418 0.54 4.89 -8.96
CA THR A 418 0.73 3.48 -8.60
C THR A 418 2.20 3.09 -8.54
N ILE A 419 2.60 2.34 -7.51
CA ILE A 419 3.97 1.83 -7.37
C ILE A 419 4.39 0.90 -8.52
N MET A 420 3.43 0.31 -9.23
CA MET A 420 3.70 -0.50 -10.43
C MET A 420 4.19 0.33 -11.63
N ASN A 421 4.19 1.66 -11.55
CA ASN A 421 4.58 2.57 -12.61
C ASN A 421 5.88 3.31 -12.21
N PRO A 422 7.00 3.12 -12.93
CA PRO A 422 8.27 3.77 -12.58
C PRO A 422 8.22 5.30 -12.68
N ILE A 423 7.28 5.87 -13.44
CA ILE A 423 7.08 7.32 -13.49
C ILE A 423 6.54 7.84 -12.15
N ASP A 424 5.65 7.09 -11.49
CA ASP A 424 5.12 7.48 -10.17
C ASP A 424 6.17 7.31 -9.06
N LEU A 425 7.02 6.28 -9.15
CA LEU A 425 8.19 6.13 -8.27
C LEU A 425 9.19 7.29 -8.42
N GLN A 426 9.40 7.77 -9.66
CA GLN A 426 10.22 8.97 -9.91
C GLN A 426 9.57 10.24 -9.34
N ARG A 427 8.24 10.39 -9.48
CA ARG A 427 7.49 11.56 -8.96
C ARG A 427 7.60 11.73 -7.44
N VAL A 428 7.58 10.62 -6.69
CA VAL A 428 7.76 10.61 -5.22
C VAL A 428 9.23 10.40 -4.79
N LYS A 429 10.17 10.38 -5.74
CA LYS A 429 11.62 10.25 -5.52
C LYS A 429 12.01 9.08 -4.62
N VAL A 430 11.52 7.88 -4.95
CA VAL A 430 11.81 6.65 -4.19
C VAL A 430 13.32 6.41 -4.02
N HIS A 431 14.14 6.75 -5.01
CA HIS A 431 15.61 6.60 -4.95
C HIS A 431 16.30 7.53 -3.93
N GLU A 432 15.60 8.53 -3.40
CA GLU A 432 16.07 9.45 -2.34
C GLU A 432 15.32 9.24 -1.01
N ALA A 433 14.34 8.34 -0.96
CA ALA A 433 13.55 8.05 0.23
C ALA A 433 14.35 7.20 1.24
N ASP A 434 14.10 7.42 2.53
CA ASP A 434 14.79 6.71 3.62
C ASP A 434 14.26 5.28 3.80
N ALA A 435 12.94 5.11 3.63
CA ALA A 435 12.29 3.80 3.56
C ALA A 435 10.97 3.85 2.77
N CYS A 436 10.51 2.69 2.28
CA CYS A 436 9.17 2.50 1.75
C CYS A 436 8.35 1.57 2.67
N LEU A 437 7.15 2.01 3.07
CA LEU A 437 6.23 1.25 3.93
C LEU A 437 5.05 0.72 3.11
N VAL A 438 4.81 -0.59 3.14
CA VAL A 438 3.72 -1.26 2.41
C VAL A 438 2.66 -1.74 3.40
N LEU A 439 1.53 -1.02 3.47
CA LEU A 439 0.37 -1.34 4.31
C LEU A 439 -0.55 -2.35 3.63
N ALA A 440 -1.10 -3.28 4.41
CA ALA A 440 -1.99 -4.35 3.93
C ALA A 440 -3.43 -4.17 4.39
N ASN A 441 -4.39 -4.64 3.59
CA ASN A 441 -5.79 -4.67 4.01
C ASN A 441 -6.06 -5.86 4.95
N LYS A 442 -6.20 -5.59 6.25
CA LYS A 442 -6.53 -6.60 7.28
C LYS A 442 -7.88 -7.28 7.09
N TYR A 443 -8.82 -6.59 6.45
CA TYR A 443 -10.23 -6.99 6.32
C TYR A 443 -10.56 -7.48 4.89
N CYS A 444 -9.56 -7.95 4.15
CA CYS A 444 -9.75 -8.50 2.81
C CYS A 444 -10.48 -9.85 2.83
N GLN A 445 -11.24 -10.14 1.77
CA GLN A 445 -11.96 -11.42 1.62
C GLN A 445 -11.03 -12.59 1.27
N ASP A 446 -9.91 -12.29 0.61
CA ASP A 446 -8.88 -13.25 0.22
C ASP A 446 -7.50 -12.67 0.63
N PRO A 447 -6.90 -13.15 1.74
CA PRO A 447 -5.62 -12.65 2.22
C PRO A 447 -4.44 -13.04 1.33
N ASP A 448 -4.53 -14.15 0.58
CA ASP A 448 -3.48 -14.57 -0.33
C ASP A 448 -3.41 -13.63 -1.55
N ALA A 449 -4.55 -13.11 -2.01
CA ALA A 449 -4.61 -12.13 -3.09
C ALA A 449 -4.04 -10.75 -2.72
N GLU A 450 -4.28 -10.26 -1.49
CA GLU A 450 -3.70 -8.98 -1.02
C GLU A 450 -2.19 -9.13 -0.77
N ASP A 451 -1.73 -10.24 -0.19
CA ASP A 451 -0.31 -10.54 -0.02
C ASP A 451 0.42 -10.61 -1.37
N ALA A 452 -0.17 -11.29 -2.38
CA ALA A 452 0.39 -11.33 -3.73
C ALA A 452 0.48 -9.92 -4.34
N ALA A 453 -0.52 -9.06 -4.11
CA ALA A 453 -0.47 -7.67 -4.55
C ALA A 453 0.61 -6.86 -3.82
N ASN A 454 0.83 -7.09 -2.52
CA ASN A 454 1.91 -6.48 -1.74
C ASN A 454 3.30 -6.93 -2.20
N ILE A 455 3.50 -8.22 -2.44
CA ILE A 455 4.76 -8.77 -2.97
C ILE A 455 5.08 -8.15 -4.34
N MET A 456 4.08 -7.99 -5.22
CA MET A 456 4.27 -7.30 -6.51
C MET A 456 4.63 -5.80 -6.35
N ARG A 457 4.12 -5.11 -5.31
CA ARG A 457 4.54 -3.73 -4.97
C ARG A 457 6.02 -3.70 -4.58
N VAL A 458 6.47 -4.64 -3.73
CA VAL A 458 7.89 -4.76 -3.32
C VAL A 458 8.81 -5.05 -4.52
N ILE A 459 8.43 -5.98 -5.39
CA ILE A 459 9.20 -6.27 -6.62
C ILE A 459 9.35 -5.00 -7.48
N SER A 460 8.29 -4.19 -7.61
CA SER A 460 8.35 -2.94 -8.37
C SER A 460 9.28 -1.89 -7.73
N ILE A 461 9.27 -1.77 -6.39
CA ILE A 461 10.15 -0.87 -5.64
C ILE A 461 11.61 -1.29 -5.79
N LYS A 462 11.94 -2.55 -5.48
CA LYS A 462 13.31 -3.06 -5.53
C LYS A 462 13.88 -3.06 -6.95
N ASN A 463 13.08 -3.40 -7.97
CA ASN A 463 13.48 -3.29 -9.38
C ASN A 463 13.69 -1.84 -9.86
N TYR A 464 13.23 -0.82 -9.12
CA TYR A 464 13.54 0.58 -9.38
C TYR A 464 14.77 1.07 -8.59
N SER A 465 14.95 0.58 -7.36
CA SER A 465 16.07 0.91 -6.47
C SER A 465 16.34 -0.27 -5.54
N ASP A 466 17.46 -0.97 -5.72
CA ASP A 466 17.82 -2.14 -4.90
C ASP A 466 18.14 -1.75 -3.44
N ASP A 467 18.89 -0.65 -3.26
CA ASP A 467 19.40 -0.11 -1.98
C ASP A 467 18.33 0.41 -1.00
N ILE A 468 17.05 0.51 -1.39
CA ILE A 468 16.02 1.12 -0.52
C ILE A 468 15.52 0.12 0.52
N ARG A 469 15.41 0.57 1.78
CA ARG A 469 14.78 -0.21 2.85
C ARG A 469 13.27 -0.34 2.62
N VAL A 470 12.74 -1.56 2.62
CA VAL A 470 11.31 -1.84 2.44
C VAL A 470 10.75 -2.58 3.66
N ILE A 471 9.72 -2.01 4.29
CA ILE A 471 8.97 -2.65 5.39
C ILE A 471 7.57 -3.00 4.87
N ILE A 472 7.19 -4.27 4.96
CA ILE A 472 5.95 -4.81 4.38
C ILE A 472 5.11 -5.55 5.41
N GLN A 473 3.81 -5.24 5.46
CA GLN A 473 2.81 -6.07 6.12
C GLN A 473 2.38 -7.23 5.22
N LEU A 474 2.38 -8.45 5.77
CA LEU A 474 1.76 -9.64 5.16
C LEU A 474 0.70 -10.23 6.09
N MET A 475 -0.36 -10.77 5.51
CA MET A 475 -1.41 -11.48 6.23
C MET A 475 -0.95 -12.89 6.60
N GLN A 476 -0.44 -13.65 5.63
CA GLN A 476 -0.15 -15.08 5.77
C GLN A 476 1.35 -15.38 5.88
N TYR A 477 1.69 -16.36 6.72
CA TYR A 477 3.09 -16.74 6.93
C TYR A 477 3.71 -17.46 5.72
N HIS A 478 2.95 -18.26 4.96
CA HIS A 478 3.52 -18.95 3.79
C HIS A 478 3.89 -17.99 2.65
N ASN A 479 3.24 -16.83 2.55
CA ASN A 479 3.56 -15.82 1.52
C ASN A 479 4.89 -15.10 1.79
N LYS A 480 5.35 -15.08 3.04
CA LYS A 480 6.67 -14.55 3.46
C LYS A 480 7.83 -15.20 2.72
N ALA A 481 7.73 -16.48 2.41
CA ALA A 481 8.76 -17.22 1.67
C ALA A 481 9.03 -16.65 0.27
N TYR A 482 8.05 -16.00 -0.37
CA TYR A 482 8.26 -15.39 -1.69
C TYR A 482 9.15 -14.16 -1.66
N LEU A 483 9.18 -13.40 -0.55
CA LEU A 483 10.06 -12.24 -0.40
C LEU A 483 11.54 -12.66 -0.27
N LEU A 484 11.81 -13.75 0.45
CA LEU A 484 13.17 -14.32 0.58
C LEU A 484 13.74 -14.85 -0.76
N ASN A 485 12.91 -15.03 -1.79
CA ASN A 485 13.33 -15.41 -3.13
C ASN A 485 13.66 -14.21 -4.04
N ILE A 486 13.45 -12.96 -3.58
CA ILE A 486 13.80 -11.75 -4.33
C ILE A 486 15.30 -11.47 -4.10
N PRO A 487 16.13 -11.36 -5.16
CA PRO A 487 17.59 -11.25 -5.00
C PRO A 487 18.04 -9.94 -4.32
N SER A 488 17.24 -8.87 -4.45
CA SER A 488 17.49 -7.56 -3.85
C SER A 488 16.86 -7.39 -2.47
N TRP A 489 16.33 -8.45 -1.87
CA TRP A 489 15.75 -8.44 -0.51
C TRP A 489 16.84 -8.78 0.51
N ASP A 490 17.25 -7.80 1.32
CA ASP A 490 18.32 -7.96 2.31
C ASP A 490 17.86 -7.53 3.71
N TRP A 491 17.57 -8.53 4.53
CA TRP A 491 17.20 -8.34 5.94
C TRP A 491 18.31 -7.65 6.75
N LYS A 492 19.58 -7.69 6.31
CA LYS A 492 20.69 -6.97 6.97
C LYS A 492 20.69 -5.47 6.67
N GLN A 493 19.99 -5.02 5.63
CA GLN A 493 19.74 -3.60 5.34
C GLN A 493 18.48 -3.08 6.06
N GLY A 494 17.76 -3.94 6.79
CA GLY A 494 16.50 -3.62 7.44
C GLY A 494 15.27 -3.83 6.55
N ASP A 495 15.35 -4.66 5.51
CA ASP A 495 14.15 -5.12 4.81
C ASP A 495 13.34 -6.06 5.72
N ASP A 496 12.25 -5.54 6.28
CA ASP A 496 11.49 -6.16 7.38
C ASP A 496 10.10 -6.64 6.93
N VAL A 497 9.73 -7.87 7.33
CA VAL A 497 8.39 -8.44 7.07
C VAL A 497 7.60 -8.55 8.36
N ILE A 498 6.53 -7.77 8.47
CA ILE A 498 5.56 -7.83 9.56
C ILE A 498 4.42 -8.78 9.15
N CYS A 499 4.57 -10.06 9.47
CA CYS A 499 3.50 -11.04 9.26
C CYS A 499 2.47 -10.99 10.40
N LEU A 500 1.25 -10.52 10.10
CA LEU A 500 0.21 -10.36 11.13
C LEU A 500 -0.23 -11.70 11.73
N ALA A 501 -0.38 -12.77 10.93
CA ALA A 501 -0.73 -14.09 11.47
C ALA A 501 0.38 -14.71 12.34
N GLU A 502 1.66 -14.46 12.04
CA GLU A 502 2.80 -14.87 12.88
C GLU A 502 2.74 -14.19 14.25
N LEU A 503 2.61 -12.86 14.24
CA LEU A 503 2.62 -12.05 15.46
C LEU A 503 1.36 -12.24 16.30
N LYS A 504 0.15 -12.10 15.71
CA LYS A 504 -1.15 -12.29 16.38
C LYS A 504 -1.20 -13.60 17.15
N LEU A 505 -0.98 -14.72 16.44
CA LEU A 505 -1.08 -16.05 17.03
C LEU A 505 0.07 -16.32 18.02
N GLY A 506 1.23 -15.72 17.80
CA GLY A 506 2.34 -15.74 18.74
C GLY A 506 2.03 -15.03 20.06
N PHE A 507 1.46 -13.81 20.04
CA PHE A 507 1.05 -13.10 21.27
C PHE A 507 0.03 -13.91 22.09
N ILE A 508 -0.93 -14.52 21.39
CA ILE A 508 -1.94 -15.41 21.99
C ILE A 508 -1.26 -16.67 22.57
N ALA A 509 -0.30 -17.26 21.85
CA ALA A 509 0.47 -18.42 22.33
C ALA A 509 1.29 -18.12 23.60
N GLN A 510 1.97 -16.96 23.67
CA GLN A 510 2.67 -16.55 24.90
C GLN A 510 1.69 -16.24 26.04
N SER A 511 0.51 -15.71 25.75
CA SER A 511 -0.54 -15.51 26.76
C SER A 511 -1.12 -16.82 27.32
N CYS A 512 -1.07 -17.92 26.56
CA CYS A 512 -1.37 -19.26 27.09
C CYS A 512 -0.34 -19.78 28.10
N LEU A 513 0.88 -19.23 28.08
CA LEU A 513 1.94 -19.53 29.05
C LEU A 513 1.84 -18.58 30.25
N ALA A 514 1.62 -17.29 29.99
CA ALA A 514 1.51 -16.20 30.97
C ALA A 514 0.33 -15.26 30.63
N PRO A 515 -0.87 -15.47 31.19
CA PRO A 515 -2.04 -14.60 30.97
C PRO A 515 -1.74 -13.10 31.12
N GLY A 516 -2.19 -12.27 30.16
CA GLY A 516 -1.88 -10.84 30.12
C GLY A 516 -0.57 -10.45 29.44
N PHE A 517 0.28 -11.40 29.05
CA PHE A 517 1.54 -11.10 28.36
C PHE A 517 1.34 -10.38 27.01
N SER A 518 0.27 -10.69 26.27
CA SER A 518 -0.09 -9.98 25.03
C SER A 518 -0.29 -8.48 25.25
N THR A 519 -1.05 -8.09 26.28
CA THR A 519 -1.30 -6.70 26.67
C THR A 519 -0.02 -6.00 27.12
N MET A 520 0.80 -6.68 27.93
CA MET A 520 2.10 -6.15 28.36
C MET A 520 2.96 -5.78 27.15
N MET A 521 3.14 -6.70 26.22
CA MET A 521 3.98 -6.45 25.05
C MET A 521 3.36 -5.43 24.09
N ALA A 522 2.05 -5.51 23.85
CA ALA A 522 1.31 -4.53 23.05
C ALA A 522 1.52 -3.09 23.51
N ASN A 523 1.51 -2.87 24.83
CA ASN A 523 1.73 -1.55 25.43
C ASN A 523 3.17 -1.07 25.26
N LEU A 524 4.16 -1.96 25.20
CA LEU A 524 5.59 -1.63 25.04
C LEU A 524 6.00 -1.20 23.61
N PHE A 525 5.12 -1.30 22.61
CA PHE A 525 5.43 -0.95 21.20
C PHE A 525 4.58 0.20 20.63
N ALA A 526 3.47 0.53 21.26
CA ALA A 526 2.62 1.65 20.89
C ALA A 526 3.05 2.87 21.69
N MET A 527 3.20 4.03 21.04
CA MET A 527 3.64 5.23 21.75
C MET A 527 2.47 5.90 22.44
N ARG A 528 2.61 6.16 23.74
CA ARG A 528 1.49 6.63 24.57
C ARG A 528 1.92 7.59 25.68
N SER A 529 1.49 8.84 25.53
CA SER A 529 1.53 9.81 26.61
C SER A 529 0.56 9.41 27.73
N PHE A 530 1.07 9.12 28.92
CA PHE A 530 0.24 8.85 30.09
C PHE A 530 -0.10 10.14 30.86
N LYS A 531 -1.35 10.26 31.31
CA LYS A 531 -1.80 11.35 32.20
C LYS A 531 -2.56 10.77 33.39
N THR A 532 -1.84 10.42 34.46
CA THR A 532 -2.46 9.99 35.72
C THR A 532 -3.22 11.15 36.36
N SER A 533 -4.46 10.91 36.78
CA SER A 533 -5.27 11.89 37.52
C SER A 533 -5.71 11.31 38.87
N PRO A 534 -5.80 12.12 39.94
CA PRO A 534 -6.21 11.64 41.26
C PRO A 534 -7.69 11.23 41.33
N ASP A 535 -8.50 11.65 40.35
CA ASP A 535 -9.93 11.33 40.25
C ASP A 535 -10.19 9.93 39.67
N MET A 536 -9.19 9.32 39.02
CA MET A 536 -9.32 8.02 38.36
C MET A 536 -9.06 6.85 39.33
N GLN A 537 -9.68 5.70 39.06
CA GLN A 537 -9.56 4.51 39.90
C GLN A 537 -8.10 4.05 40.04
N SER A 538 -7.77 3.45 41.20
CA SER A 538 -6.38 3.09 41.55
C SER A 538 -5.76 2.11 40.56
N TRP A 539 -6.51 1.09 40.12
CA TRP A 539 -6.02 0.10 39.16
C TRP A 539 -5.73 0.75 37.79
N THR A 540 -6.54 1.71 37.36
CA THR A 540 -6.36 2.40 36.08
C THR A 540 -5.14 3.32 36.12
N ASN A 541 -4.87 3.96 37.27
CA ASN A 541 -3.66 4.76 37.46
C ASN A 541 -2.38 3.90 37.48
N ASP A 542 -2.41 2.74 38.14
CA ASP A 542 -1.30 1.77 38.14
C ASP A 542 -1.08 1.19 36.71
N TYR A 543 -2.16 0.90 35.99
CA TYR A 543 -2.13 0.43 34.59
C TYR A 543 -1.55 1.50 33.64
N LEU A 544 -2.04 2.75 33.71
CA LEU A 544 -1.57 3.85 32.85
C LEU A 544 -0.08 4.18 33.04
N ARG A 545 0.44 4.01 34.26
CA ARG A 545 1.89 4.15 34.49
C ARG A 545 2.69 3.10 33.71
N GLY A 546 2.13 1.90 33.52
CA GLY A 546 2.70 0.87 32.66
C GLY A 546 2.44 1.05 31.17
N THR A 547 1.43 1.82 30.75
CA THR A 547 1.21 2.10 29.32
C THR A 547 2.19 3.11 28.74
N GLY A 548 2.79 3.95 29.58
CA GLY A 548 3.86 4.89 29.18
C GLY A 548 5.28 4.31 29.26
N MET A 549 5.41 2.98 29.24
CA MET A 549 6.69 2.28 29.17
C MET A 549 6.89 1.75 27.75
N GLU A 550 8.07 1.98 27.18
CA GLU A 550 8.39 1.63 25.79
C GLU A 550 9.71 0.84 25.70
N MET A 551 9.91 0.11 24.59
CA MET A 551 11.20 -0.53 24.30
C MET A 551 12.17 0.38 23.56
N TYR A 552 13.37 0.53 24.11
CA TYR A 552 14.47 1.27 23.49
C TYR A 552 15.72 0.41 23.33
N THR A 553 16.58 0.80 22.39
CA THR A 553 17.91 0.21 22.18
C THR A 553 18.96 1.29 22.36
N GLU A 554 19.94 1.04 23.22
CA GLU A 554 21.04 1.98 23.45
C GLU A 554 22.36 1.22 23.70
N THR A 555 23.47 1.86 23.35
CA THR A 555 24.81 1.34 23.59
C THR A 555 25.17 1.41 25.08
N LEU A 556 25.68 0.30 25.61
CA LEU A 556 26.13 0.25 27.01
C LEU A 556 27.46 1.01 27.17
N SER A 557 27.56 1.82 28.23
CA SER A 557 28.80 2.50 28.62
C SER A 557 29.99 1.53 28.74
N PRO A 558 31.23 1.97 28.44
CA PRO A 558 32.45 1.21 28.70
C PRO A 558 32.60 0.69 30.15
N THR A 559 31.90 1.30 31.11
CA THR A 559 31.83 0.84 32.51
C THR A 559 31.28 -0.59 32.65
N PHE A 560 30.42 -1.04 31.74
CA PHE A 560 29.78 -2.36 31.78
C PHE A 560 30.65 -3.49 31.20
N ILE A 561 31.76 -3.17 30.54
CA ILE A 561 32.60 -4.17 29.85
C ILE A 561 33.14 -5.21 30.86
N GLY A 562 32.90 -6.49 30.57
CA GLY A 562 33.34 -7.62 31.39
C GLY A 562 32.43 -7.95 32.59
N ILE A 563 31.43 -7.11 32.91
CA ILE A 563 30.43 -7.38 33.94
C ILE A 563 29.44 -8.45 33.41
N PRO A 564 29.03 -9.44 34.22
CA PRO A 564 28.00 -10.40 33.82
C PRO A 564 26.63 -9.73 33.72
N PHE A 565 25.81 -10.15 32.75
CA PHE A 565 24.50 -9.55 32.45
C PHE A 565 23.64 -9.28 33.69
N ALA A 566 23.46 -10.26 34.58
CA ALA A 566 22.65 -10.10 35.80
C ALA A 566 23.12 -8.96 36.72
N GLN A 567 24.43 -8.74 36.86
CA GLN A 567 24.98 -7.65 37.68
C GLN A 567 24.84 -6.29 36.98
N ALA A 568 24.94 -6.26 35.64
CA ALA A 568 24.68 -5.06 34.87
C ALA A 568 23.20 -4.65 34.95
N THR A 569 22.27 -5.62 34.83
CA THR A 569 20.83 -5.40 34.95
C THR A 569 20.44 -4.97 36.37
N GLU A 570 21.04 -5.53 37.42
CA GLU A 570 20.89 -5.01 38.80
C GLU A 570 21.29 -3.53 38.90
N LEU A 571 22.42 -3.15 38.31
CA LEU A 571 22.91 -1.77 38.36
C LEU A 571 22.02 -0.83 37.53
N CYS A 572 21.58 -1.24 36.34
CA CYS A 572 20.63 -0.47 35.53
C CYS A 572 19.31 -0.23 36.27
N PHE A 573 18.75 -1.27 36.90
CA PHE A 573 17.49 -1.15 37.62
C PHE A 573 17.62 -0.29 38.89
N SER A 574 18.61 -0.58 39.74
CA SER A 574 18.76 0.08 41.05
C SER A 574 19.34 1.50 41.00
N LYS A 575 20.20 1.83 40.02
CA LYS A 575 20.87 3.14 39.91
C LYS A 575 20.38 4.01 38.76
N LEU A 576 19.92 3.42 37.66
CA LEU A 576 19.47 4.17 36.48
C LEU A 576 17.95 4.17 36.31
N LYS A 577 17.21 3.35 37.10
CA LYS A 577 15.78 3.07 36.93
C LYS A 577 15.43 2.50 35.55
N LEU A 578 16.35 1.77 34.92
CA LEU A 578 16.21 1.19 33.58
C LEU A 578 16.16 -0.34 33.65
N LEU A 579 15.16 -0.96 33.00
CA LEU A 579 15.03 -2.42 32.94
C LEU A 579 15.74 -2.98 31.69
N LEU A 580 16.94 -3.53 31.87
CA LEU A 580 17.71 -4.19 30.80
C LEU A 580 17.20 -5.63 30.55
N LEU A 581 16.55 -5.86 29.40
CA LEU A 581 15.95 -7.14 29.01
C LEU A 581 16.91 -8.09 28.29
N ALA A 582 17.66 -7.56 27.33
CA ALA A 582 18.45 -8.33 26.38
C ALA A 582 19.72 -7.57 25.97
N ILE A 583 20.68 -8.30 25.40
CA ILE A 583 21.90 -7.74 24.81
C ILE A 583 22.17 -8.33 23.42
N GLU A 584 22.77 -7.53 22.56
CA GLU A 584 23.35 -7.97 21.29
C GLU A 584 24.70 -8.69 21.55
N ILE A 585 24.77 -9.99 21.24
CA ILE A 585 26.03 -10.73 21.26
C ILE A 585 26.54 -10.87 19.82
N LYS A 586 27.67 -10.22 19.55
CA LYS A 586 28.37 -10.32 18.27
C LYS A 586 29.05 -11.69 18.17
N GLY A 587 28.95 -12.32 16.99
CA GLY A 587 29.59 -13.60 16.73
C GLY A 587 31.11 -13.52 16.91
N ALA A 588 31.74 -14.65 17.25
CA ALA A 588 33.18 -14.70 17.50
C ALA A 588 34.03 -14.60 16.22
N GLU A 589 33.44 -14.82 15.05
CA GLU A 589 34.08 -14.73 13.74
C GLU A 589 33.67 -13.44 13.02
N GLU A 590 34.59 -12.80 12.30
CA GLU A 590 34.29 -11.63 11.47
C GLU A 590 33.33 -12.03 10.34
N GLY A 591 32.05 -11.66 10.49
CA GLY A 591 30.96 -11.99 9.55
C GLY A 591 29.90 -12.92 10.11
N ALA A 592 30.09 -13.50 11.31
CA ALA A 592 29.04 -14.24 12.01
C ALA A 592 27.93 -13.30 12.52
N ASP A 593 26.68 -13.72 12.36
CA ASP A 593 25.51 -12.87 12.63
C ASP A 593 25.40 -12.45 14.10
N SER A 594 25.00 -11.19 14.32
CA SER A 594 24.72 -10.63 15.64
C SER A 594 23.47 -11.28 16.25
N LYS A 595 23.63 -12.03 17.34
CA LYS A 595 22.53 -12.75 18.00
C LYS A 595 21.99 -11.95 19.19
N ILE A 596 20.74 -11.49 19.08
CA ILE A 596 20.02 -10.91 20.22
C ILE A 596 19.79 -12.02 21.25
N SER A 597 20.29 -11.82 22.46
CA SER A 597 20.21 -12.79 23.56
C SER A 597 19.42 -12.20 24.72
N ILE A 598 18.27 -12.80 25.01
CA ILE A 598 17.32 -12.36 26.04
C ILE A 598 17.69 -13.02 27.38
N ASN A 599 17.88 -12.21 28.43
CA ASN A 599 18.34 -12.62 29.78
C ASN A 599 19.42 -13.74 29.79
N PRO A 600 20.59 -13.55 29.15
CA PRO A 600 21.58 -14.60 28.96
C PRO A 600 22.29 -15.01 30.27
N ARG A 601 22.39 -16.32 30.50
CA ARG A 601 23.05 -16.90 31.68
C ARG A 601 24.56 -16.70 31.63
N GLY A 602 25.09 -15.85 32.53
CA GLY A 602 26.55 -15.68 32.73
C GLY A 602 27.32 -14.97 31.61
N ALA A 603 26.64 -14.53 30.53
CA ALA A 603 27.28 -13.78 29.46
C ALA A 603 27.86 -12.46 29.99
N LYS A 604 29.10 -12.15 29.60
CA LYS A 604 29.77 -10.89 29.92
C LYS A 604 29.54 -9.88 28.81
N ILE A 605 29.25 -8.64 29.19
CA ILE A 605 29.05 -7.55 28.23
C ILE A 605 30.37 -7.22 27.53
N GLN A 606 30.33 -7.10 26.20
CA GLN A 606 31.47 -6.74 25.37
C GLN A 606 31.49 -5.22 25.11
N ALA A 607 32.57 -4.73 24.49
CA ALA A 607 32.63 -3.34 24.06
C ALA A 607 31.62 -3.09 22.93
N ASN A 608 30.92 -1.96 22.96
CA ASN A 608 29.89 -1.56 21.97
C ASN A 608 28.79 -2.63 21.78
N THR A 609 28.39 -3.32 22.85
CA THR A 609 27.16 -4.12 22.92
C THR A 609 25.95 -3.18 23.02
N GLN A 610 24.95 -3.38 22.15
CA GLN A 610 23.63 -2.77 22.33
C GLN A 610 22.84 -3.49 23.44
N GLY A 611 22.27 -2.73 24.36
CA GLY A 611 21.31 -3.19 25.35
C GLY A 611 19.88 -2.83 24.94
N PHE A 612 18.93 -3.73 25.21
CA PHE A 612 17.51 -3.51 25.01
C PHE A 612 16.86 -3.20 26.35
N PHE A 613 16.25 -2.03 26.47
CA PHE A 613 15.73 -1.48 27.72
C PHE A 613 14.22 -1.25 27.65
N ILE A 614 13.54 -1.38 28.79
CA ILE A 614 12.24 -0.74 29.02
C ILE A 614 12.46 0.51 29.88
N ALA A 615 11.89 1.64 29.43
CA ALA A 615 11.94 2.95 30.09
C ALA A 615 10.75 3.84 29.64
N GLN A 616 10.61 5.04 30.20
CA GLN A 616 9.52 5.96 29.82
C GLN A 616 9.87 6.86 28.63
N SER A 617 11.16 7.06 28.32
CA SER A 617 11.59 7.87 27.17
C SER A 617 13.00 7.48 26.69
N ALA A 618 13.34 7.82 25.45
CA ALA A 618 14.69 7.62 24.91
C ALA A 618 15.77 8.39 25.71
N ASP A 619 15.45 9.61 26.16
CA ASP A 619 16.33 10.44 26.99
C ASP A 619 16.70 9.78 28.33
N GLU A 620 15.77 9.04 28.94
CA GLU A 620 16.05 8.23 30.12
C GLU A 620 17.07 7.11 29.85
N VAL A 621 17.02 6.51 28.65
CA VAL A 621 17.90 5.37 28.30
C VAL A 621 19.33 5.83 28.00
N LYS A 622 19.52 7.07 27.50
CA LYS A 622 20.85 7.68 27.33
C LYS A 622 21.68 7.71 28.63
N ARG A 623 21.05 7.62 29.81
CA ARG A 623 21.74 7.44 31.11
C ARG A 623 22.64 6.18 31.12
N ALA A 624 22.27 5.10 30.44
CA ALA A 624 23.07 3.87 30.33
C ALA A 624 24.39 4.07 29.56
N TRP A 625 24.39 4.96 28.56
CA TRP A 625 25.60 5.35 27.83
C TRP A 625 26.47 6.35 28.61
N PHE A 626 25.85 7.32 29.29
CA PHE A 626 26.57 8.33 30.06
C PHE A 626 27.09 7.83 31.42
N TYR A 627 26.63 6.67 31.92
CA TYR A 627 27.04 6.16 33.21
C TYR A 627 28.55 5.92 33.30
N CYS A 628 29.23 6.60 34.21
CA CYS A 628 30.65 6.39 34.50
C CYS A 628 30.78 6.14 36.00
N LYS A 629 31.28 4.97 36.40
CA LYS A 629 31.44 4.60 37.81
C LYS A 629 32.20 5.67 38.60
N ALA A 630 33.33 6.14 38.06
CA ALA A 630 34.16 7.16 38.69
C ALA A 630 33.51 8.55 38.86
N CYS A 631 32.39 8.84 38.20
CA CYS A 631 31.67 10.11 38.32
C CYS A 631 30.30 9.98 39.00
N HIS A 632 29.61 8.85 38.83
CA HIS A 632 28.19 8.71 39.14
C HIS A 632 27.88 7.63 40.21
N GLU A 633 28.88 6.98 40.81
CA GLU A 633 28.68 5.96 41.84
C GLU A 633 27.96 6.53 43.10
N ASP A 634 28.36 7.72 43.55
CA ASP A 634 27.79 8.40 44.73
C ASP A 634 26.49 9.18 44.46
N ILE A 635 26.09 9.32 43.20
CA ILE A 635 24.87 10.04 42.83
C ILE A 635 23.65 9.20 43.26
N LYS A 636 22.67 9.87 43.89
CA LYS A 636 21.38 9.30 44.30
C LYS A 636 20.21 9.67 43.40
N ASP A 637 20.29 10.84 42.76
CA ASP A 637 19.27 11.37 41.87
C ASP A 637 19.68 11.08 40.42
N GLU A 638 18.94 10.19 39.78
CA GLU A 638 19.15 9.71 38.41
C GLU A 638 19.12 10.83 37.35
N THR A 639 18.50 11.99 37.63
CA THR A 639 18.44 13.14 36.70
C THR A 639 19.78 13.89 36.58
N LEU A 640 20.69 13.68 37.54
CA LEU A 640 22.03 14.27 37.54
C LEU A 640 23.05 13.46 36.70
N ILE A 641 22.67 12.27 36.21
CA ILE A 641 23.51 11.39 35.39
C ILE A 641 23.61 11.95 33.96
N LYS A 642 24.59 12.83 33.75
CA LYS A 642 24.85 13.51 32.46
C LYS A 642 26.22 13.14 31.90
N LYS A 643 26.48 13.45 30.63
CA LYS A 643 27.75 13.16 29.95
C LYS A 643 28.96 13.68 30.74
N CYS A 644 29.74 12.76 31.31
CA CYS A 644 30.94 13.09 32.08
C CYS A 644 32.11 13.53 31.17
N LYS A 645 33.11 14.20 31.76
CA LYS A 645 34.34 14.63 31.05
C LYS A 645 35.43 13.56 30.99
N CYS A 646 35.19 12.36 31.51
CA CYS A 646 36.13 11.25 31.40
C CYS A 646 36.31 10.89 29.93
N LYS A 647 37.55 10.96 29.41
CA LYS A 647 37.84 10.40 28.09
C LYS A 647 37.57 8.90 28.13
N ASN A 648 36.74 8.40 27.21
CA ASN A 648 36.54 6.97 26.98
C ASN A 648 37.91 6.32 26.71
N LEU A 649 38.47 5.66 27.73
CA LEU A 649 39.89 5.32 27.81
C LEU A 649 40.27 4.06 27.00
N THR A 650 39.36 3.57 26.16
CA THR A 650 39.47 2.30 25.43
C THR A 650 38.96 2.38 23.99
N VAL A 651 39.44 3.36 23.21
CA VAL A 651 39.53 3.25 21.74
C VAL A 651 40.86 3.86 21.28
N GLN A 652 41.79 3.02 20.83
CA GLN A 652 42.96 3.44 20.06
C GLN A 652 43.19 2.49 18.88
N PRO A 653 42.96 2.93 17.62
CA PRO A 653 43.73 2.41 16.50
C PRO A 653 45.13 3.05 16.53
N ARG A 654 46.18 2.24 16.54
CA ARG A 654 47.57 2.73 16.49
C ARG A 654 47.95 3.17 15.07
N SER A 655 47.96 4.47 14.81
CA SER A 655 48.82 5.06 13.77
C SER A 655 49.17 6.51 14.12
N LYS A 656 50.47 6.79 14.30
CA LYS A 656 51.00 8.15 14.29
C LYS A 656 50.95 8.67 12.85
N PHE A 657 50.60 9.94 12.64
CA PHE A 657 51.49 10.96 12.05
C PHE A 657 50.78 12.33 11.98
N ASP A 658 51.58 13.38 12.19
CA ASP A 658 51.38 14.81 11.91
C ASP A 658 50.37 15.67 12.72
N ASP A 659 50.97 16.73 13.29
CA ASP A 659 50.38 17.84 14.02
C ASP A 659 49.93 19.00 13.10
N LEU A 660 49.28 20.01 13.72
CA LEU A 660 49.23 21.46 13.41
C LEU A 660 47.81 22.03 13.17
N ASP A 661 47.39 22.92 14.10
CA ASP A 661 46.70 24.22 13.91
C ASP A 661 45.41 24.31 13.06
N GLU A 662 44.35 25.09 13.38
CA GLU A 662 44.15 26.18 14.34
C GLU A 662 42.64 26.42 14.64
N HIS A 663 42.32 26.94 15.82
CA HIS A 663 41.09 27.60 16.33
C HIS A 663 39.74 27.61 15.55
N HIS A 664 38.67 27.09 16.19
CA HIS A 664 37.24 27.31 15.87
C HIS A 664 36.72 28.72 16.26
N PRO A 665 35.51 29.09 15.78
CA PRO A 665 34.39 29.18 16.75
C PRO A 665 33.05 28.59 16.28
N ALA A 666 32.26 28.12 17.26
CA ALA A 666 30.83 27.72 17.23
C ALA A 666 30.39 26.59 16.27
N PRO A 667 30.19 25.34 16.77
CA PRO A 667 29.50 24.30 16.03
C PRO A 667 27.97 24.42 16.20
N THR A 668 27.25 24.53 15.07
CA THR A 668 25.80 24.32 15.00
C THR A 668 25.47 22.86 15.31
N PHE A 669 24.29 22.63 15.88
CA PHE A 669 23.74 21.30 16.21
C PHE A 669 23.83 20.32 15.02
N THR A 670 24.37 19.12 15.24
CA THR A 670 24.29 17.99 14.32
C THR A 670 23.85 16.73 15.09
N PRO A 671 22.77 16.05 14.68
CA PRO A 671 22.32 14.81 15.31
C PRO A 671 23.32 13.66 15.09
N PRO A 672 23.25 12.56 15.86
CA PRO A 672 24.21 11.47 15.76
C PRO A 672 24.14 10.80 14.38
N GLU A 673 25.29 10.66 13.71
CA GLU A 673 25.37 9.91 12.46
C GLU A 673 25.09 8.42 12.71
N LEU A 674 24.06 7.88 12.05
CA LEU A 674 23.98 6.43 11.81
C LEU A 674 25.27 5.95 11.13
N PRO A 675 25.75 4.73 11.42
CA PRO A 675 27.03 4.24 10.93
C PRO A 675 27.08 4.23 9.40
N LYS A 676 27.92 5.10 8.84
CA LYS A 676 28.16 5.20 7.39
C LYS A 676 28.60 3.85 6.82
N ARG A 677 27.90 3.44 5.75
CA ARG A 677 28.23 2.40 4.76
C ARG A 677 29.66 1.84 4.87
N VAL A 678 29.77 0.55 5.21
CA VAL A 678 31.01 -0.21 5.09
C VAL A 678 31.44 -0.25 3.62
N HIS A 679 32.47 0.51 3.26
CA HIS A 679 33.16 0.36 1.98
C HIS A 679 33.99 -0.93 2.01
N VAL A 680 33.45 -2.00 1.41
CA VAL A 680 34.20 -3.26 1.22
C VAL A 680 35.29 -3.04 0.18
N ARG A 681 36.51 -2.79 0.65
CA ARG A 681 37.69 -2.60 -0.19
C ARG A 681 38.34 -3.96 -0.54
N GLY A 682 37.65 -4.75 -1.36
CA GLY A 682 38.13 -6.05 -1.85
C GLY A 682 38.87 -5.93 -3.19
N SER A 683 40.19 -6.11 -3.19
CA SER A 683 41.03 -6.06 -4.39
C SER A 683 41.22 -7.43 -5.05
N VAL A 684 40.80 -7.59 -6.31
CA VAL A 684 41.39 -8.58 -7.24
C VAL A 684 41.53 -7.95 -8.63
N SER A 685 42.67 -8.20 -9.26
CA SER A 685 43.17 -7.56 -10.48
C SER A 685 42.39 -7.86 -11.77
N GLY A 686 42.43 -6.92 -12.72
CA GLY A 686 41.93 -7.11 -14.09
C GLY A 686 42.23 -5.89 -14.96
N ASP A 687 43.42 -5.84 -15.57
CA ASP A 687 43.85 -4.73 -16.42
C ASP A 687 42.99 -4.58 -17.68
N ILE A 688 42.65 -3.34 -18.05
CA ILE A 688 43.25 -2.65 -19.21
C ILE A 688 42.74 -1.21 -19.28
N THR A 689 43.66 -0.29 -19.54
CA THR A 689 43.45 1.16 -19.53
C THR A 689 42.82 1.72 -20.82
N ARG A 690 42.34 2.97 -20.69
CA ARG A 690 42.44 4.12 -21.62
C ARG A 690 41.24 4.50 -22.50
N ASP A 691 40.93 5.81 -22.38
CA ASP A 691 40.52 6.74 -23.44
C ASP A 691 39.14 6.51 -24.11
N ARG A 692 38.33 7.52 -24.44
CA ARG A 692 38.25 8.97 -24.10
C ARG A 692 36.89 9.48 -24.60
N GLU A 693 36.47 10.67 -24.18
CA GLU A 693 35.33 11.41 -24.77
C GLU A 693 35.50 11.61 -26.29
N ASP A 694 34.44 11.46 -27.09
CA ASP A 694 33.86 12.55 -27.91
C ASP A 694 32.84 12.10 -28.98
N THR A 695 31.84 12.97 -29.20
CA THR A 695 31.02 13.17 -30.42
C THR A 695 30.38 11.99 -31.18
N ASN A 696 29.05 12.01 -31.20
CA ASN A 696 28.22 12.34 -32.38
C ASN A 696 28.72 11.96 -33.80
N LEU A 697 27.78 11.33 -34.54
CA LEU A 697 27.62 11.23 -36.01
C LEU A 697 28.12 9.97 -36.75
N LEU A 698 27.14 9.35 -37.41
CA LEU A 698 27.21 8.78 -38.76
C LEU A 698 27.91 7.42 -39.01
N ASN A 699 27.05 6.38 -38.99
CA ASN A 699 26.60 5.67 -40.21
C ASN A 699 27.26 4.31 -40.60
N ARG A 700 26.40 3.44 -41.16
CA ARG A 700 26.65 2.30 -42.10
C ARG A 700 27.18 0.92 -41.62
N ASN A 701 26.21 0.01 -41.49
CA ASN A 701 26.01 -1.18 -42.34
C ASN A 701 27.03 -2.33 -42.41
N VAL A 702 26.69 -3.44 -41.74
CA VAL A 702 26.96 -4.86 -42.09
C VAL A 702 25.74 -5.65 -41.55
N ARG A 703 25.05 -6.63 -42.17
CA ARG A 703 25.16 -7.42 -43.43
C ARG A 703 23.73 -7.72 -44.00
N ARG A 704 23.60 -8.67 -44.93
CA ARG A 704 22.37 -9.43 -45.32
C ARG A 704 22.75 -10.93 -45.51
N PRO A 705 21.79 -11.86 -45.72
CA PRO A 705 21.55 -12.30 -47.10
C PRO A 705 20.08 -12.55 -47.50
N ASN A 706 19.88 -12.74 -48.80
CA ASN A 706 18.64 -12.69 -49.59
C ASN A 706 17.55 -13.73 -49.27
N GLY A 707 16.29 -13.33 -49.51
CA GLY A 707 15.16 -14.21 -49.81
C GLY A 707 14.13 -13.44 -50.66
N THR A 708 14.05 -13.71 -51.97
CA THR A 708 13.20 -13.00 -52.93
C THR A 708 11.87 -13.71 -53.16
N GLY A 709 10.75 -12.98 -53.15
CA GLY A 709 9.44 -13.49 -53.56
C GLY A 709 8.36 -12.40 -53.60
N ASN A 710 7.91 -12.03 -54.80
CA ASN A 710 6.76 -11.13 -54.99
C ASN A 710 5.43 -11.84 -54.67
N GLY A 711 4.47 -11.12 -54.10
CA GLY A 711 3.09 -11.60 -53.93
C GLY A 711 2.14 -10.48 -53.47
N THR A 712 1.13 -10.17 -54.27
CA THR A 712 0.18 -9.05 -54.09
C THR A 712 -1.21 -9.51 -53.61
N GLY A 713 -1.92 -8.65 -52.86
CA GLY A 713 -3.33 -8.82 -52.46
C GLY A 713 -3.50 -9.56 -51.11
N GLY A 714 -4.57 -9.37 -50.35
CA GLY A 714 -5.77 -8.54 -50.52
C GLY A 714 -6.57 -8.44 -49.21
N MET A 715 -7.51 -7.51 -49.09
CA MET A 715 -8.34 -7.31 -47.88
C MET A 715 -9.37 -8.43 -47.69
N HIS A 716 -9.69 -8.79 -46.43
CA HIS A 716 -11.06 -8.70 -45.89
C HIS A 716 -11.15 -9.00 -44.36
N HIS A 717 -12.09 -8.29 -43.69
CA HIS A 717 -12.82 -8.56 -42.42
C HIS A 717 -12.23 -9.54 -41.37
N MET A 718 -12.29 -9.25 -40.06
CA MET A 718 -13.46 -8.73 -39.32
C MET A 718 -13.08 -8.29 -37.88
N ASN A 719 -13.80 -7.31 -37.32
CA ASN A 719 -14.18 -7.11 -35.91
C ASN A 719 -13.24 -7.66 -34.79
N ASN A 720 -12.68 -6.86 -33.86
CA ASN A 720 -13.46 -6.19 -32.82
C ASN A 720 -12.67 -5.15 -31.97
N THR A 721 -13.33 -4.01 -31.72
CA THR A 721 -13.33 -3.17 -30.51
C THR A 721 -12.03 -2.85 -29.73
N ALA A 722 -11.67 -1.56 -29.75
CA ALA A 722 -10.99 -0.89 -28.65
C ALA A 722 -12.00 -0.26 -27.66
N ALA A 723 -11.67 -0.25 -26.36
CA ALA A 723 -12.20 0.63 -25.30
C ALA A 723 -11.24 0.49 -24.09
N ALA A 724 -10.58 1.55 -23.59
CA ALA A 724 -11.16 2.59 -22.71
C ALA A 724 -11.76 1.94 -21.44
N ALA A 725 -11.16 2.00 -20.25
CA ALA A 725 -10.72 3.17 -19.48
C ALA A 725 -11.87 4.17 -19.19
N ALA A 726 -12.16 4.36 -17.89
CA ALA A 726 -13.15 5.26 -17.28
C ALA A 726 -14.65 4.87 -17.33
N ALA A 727 -15.16 4.34 -16.20
CA ALA A 727 -16.49 4.55 -15.60
C ALA A 727 -16.49 3.72 -14.29
N ALA A 728 -16.58 4.31 -13.08
CA ALA A 728 -17.69 5.04 -12.48
C ALA A 728 -18.87 4.12 -12.07
N ALA A 729 -19.32 4.30 -10.83
CA ALA A 729 -20.22 3.42 -10.08
C ALA A 729 -21.62 3.24 -10.70
N ALA A 730 -22.18 2.02 -10.59
CA ALA A 730 -23.55 1.80 -10.10
C ALA A 730 -23.87 0.30 -9.87
N ALA A 731 -24.61 0.06 -8.78
CA ALA A 731 -25.44 -1.08 -8.41
C ALA A 731 -25.72 -2.24 -9.40
N GLY A 732 -25.90 -3.45 -8.83
CA GLY A 732 -26.96 -4.36 -9.30
C GLY A 732 -26.57 -5.82 -9.49
N LYS A 733 -27.01 -6.68 -8.55
CA LYS A 733 -27.03 -8.14 -8.66
C LYS A 733 -27.60 -8.62 -10.00
N GLN A 734 -26.89 -9.51 -10.72
CA GLN A 734 -27.51 -10.74 -11.21
C GLN A 734 -26.49 -11.86 -11.51
N VAL A 735 -26.87 -13.07 -11.12
CA VAL A 735 -26.09 -14.30 -11.25
C VAL A 735 -26.13 -14.82 -12.69
N ASN A 736 -24.99 -15.26 -13.24
CA ASN A 736 -25.01 -16.42 -14.13
C ASN A 736 -23.71 -17.22 -14.16
N LYS A 737 -23.85 -18.55 -14.10
CA LYS A 737 -22.74 -19.52 -14.12
C LYS A 737 -22.15 -19.64 -15.51
N VAL A 738 -20.83 -19.46 -15.64
CA VAL A 738 -20.05 -20.02 -16.77
C VAL A 738 -18.75 -20.61 -16.22
N LYS A 739 -18.56 -21.92 -16.39
CA LYS A 739 -17.24 -22.58 -16.24
C LYS A 739 -16.41 -22.33 -17.49
N PRO A 740 -15.10 -22.10 -17.36
CA PRO A 740 -14.15 -22.49 -18.40
C PRO A 740 -13.13 -23.52 -17.87
N THR A 741 -13.06 -24.62 -18.59
CA THR A 741 -12.05 -25.68 -18.53
C THR A 741 -10.62 -25.12 -18.61
N VAL A 742 -9.74 -25.48 -17.67
CA VAL A 742 -8.29 -25.27 -17.82
C VAL A 742 -7.69 -26.49 -18.51
N ASN A 743 -7.25 -26.32 -19.76
CA ASN A 743 -6.48 -27.32 -20.48
C ASN A 743 -4.98 -27.20 -20.14
N VAL A 744 -4.36 -28.35 -19.90
CA VAL A 744 -2.93 -28.50 -19.61
C VAL A 744 -2.10 -28.34 -20.89
N SER A 745 -0.84 -27.91 -20.73
CA SER A 745 0.29 -27.99 -21.70
C SER A 745 0.57 -26.76 -22.57
N ARG A 746 1.64 -26.01 -22.23
CA ARG A 746 2.85 -26.03 -23.06
C ARG A 746 4.09 -25.53 -22.32
N GLN A 747 5.22 -26.19 -22.58
CA GLN A 747 6.54 -25.85 -22.08
C GLN A 747 7.12 -24.62 -22.78
N VAL A 748 7.94 -23.84 -22.07
CA VAL A 748 8.99 -23.01 -22.66
C VAL A 748 10.28 -23.30 -21.89
N GLU A 749 11.30 -23.79 -22.59
CA GLU A 749 12.61 -24.09 -22.03
C GLU A 749 13.47 -22.81 -21.97
N GLY A 750 14.19 -22.61 -20.87
CA GLY A 750 15.14 -21.50 -20.70
C GLY A 750 16.24 -21.91 -19.74
N GLN A 751 17.46 -22.10 -20.25
CA GLN A 751 18.60 -22.59 -19.49
C GLN A 751 19.19 -21.50 -18.59
N VAL A 752 19.38 -21.80 -17.30
CA VAL A 752 20.41 -21.15 -16.46
C VAL A 752 21.16 -22.25 -15.69
N ILE A 753 22.46 -22.03 -15.49
CA ILE A 753 23.47 -23.06 -15.21
C ILE A 753 23.81 -23.09 -13.71
N SER A 754 23.95 -24.29 -13.14
CA SER A 754 24.45 -24.51 -11.77
C SER A 754 25.89 -25.04 -11.76
N PRO A 755 26.74 -24.53 -10.87
CA PRO A 755 27.69 -25.30 -10.08
C PRO A 755 27.25 -25.31 -8.60
N SER A 756 27.60 -26.28 -7.74
CA SER A 756 28.62 -27.33 -7.81
C SER A 756 28.20 -28.60 -7.06
N GLN A 757 28.80 -29.73 -7.44
CA GLN A 757 28.50 -31.06 -6.89
C GLN A 757 29.18 -31.32 -5.53
N TYR A 758 28.46 -31.92 -4.58
CA TYR A 758 29.02 -32.92 -3.65
C TYR A 758 28.04 -34.11 -3.49
N ASN A 759 28.54 -35.26 -3.05
CA ASN A 759 28.08 -36.55 -3.58
C ASN A 759 26.85 -37.22 -2.91
N ARG A 760 26.11 -37.91 -3.79
CA ARG A 760 25.23 -39.09 -3.63
C ARG A 760 25.68 -40.12 -2.55
N PRO A 761 24.81 -41.06 -2.07
CA PRO A 761 23.72 -41.68 -2.85
C PRO A 761 22.39 -42.02 -2.14
N THR A 762 21.29 -41.94 -2.90
CA THR A 762 20.03 -42.65 -2.60
C THR A 762 19.91 -43.93 -3.43
N SER A 763 19.77 -45.08 -2.76
CA SER A 763 19.49 -46.36 -3.41
C SER A 763 18.00 -46.70 -3.40
N ARG A 764 17.44 -46.80 -4.61
CA ARG A 764 16.38 -47.72 -5.08
C ARG A 764 16.23 -49.02 -4.25
N SER A 765 15.12 -49.77 -4.29
CA SER A 765 13.72 -49.57 -4.73
C SER A 765 12.95 -50.90 -4.53
N SER A 766 11.62 -50.88 -4.48
CA SER A 766 10.67 -51.93 -4.97
C SER A 766 10.94 -53.43 -4.70
N GLY A 767 10.01 -54.13 -4.04
CA GLY A 767 10.06 -55.60 -3.92
C GLY A 767 8.69 -56.30 -3.89
N THR A 768 8.21 -56.73 -5.06
CA THR A 768 7.18 -57.78 -5.19
C THR A 768 7.66 -58.80 -6.23
N GLY A 769 7.45 -60.10 -5.97
CA GLY A 769 7.57 -61.16 -7.00
C GLY A 769 8.86 -61.99 -7.03
N THR A 770 8.91 -63.01 -6.16
CA THR A 770 9.33 -64.40 -6.46
C THR A 770 10.70 -64.75 -7.11
N GLN A 771 11.44 -65.59 -6.37
CA GLN A 771 12.19 -66.78 -6.81
C GLN A 771 13.58 -66.67 -7.47
N ASN A 772 14.60 -66.87 -6.61
CA ASN A 772 15.42 -68.10 -6.54
C ASN A 772 16.80 -68.20 -7.27
N GLN A 773 17.83 -68.32 -6.42
CA GLN A 773 19.08 -69.11 -6.54
C GLN A 773 20.30 -68.69 -7.41
N ASN A 774 21.40 -68.54 -6.66
CA ASN A 774 22.79 -68.99 -6.91
C ASN A 774 23.70 -68.28 -7.95
N GLY A 775 24.86 -67.79 -7.43
CA GLY A 775 26.15 -68.32 -7.92
C GLY A 775 27.36 -67.37 -8.06
N GLY A 776 28.07 -67.08 -6.96
CA GLY A 776 29.50 -66.68 -6.95
C GLY A 776 29.86 -65.29 -7.52
N VAL A 777 31.09 -64.75 -7.37
CA VAL A 777 32.30 -65.15 -6.61
C VAL A 777 32.97 -63.85 -6.11
N SER A 778 33.68 -63.89 -4.97
CA SER A 778 34.36 -62.74 -4.35
C SER A 778 35.80 -62.49 -4.84
N LEU A 779 36.27 -61.25 -4.73
CA LEU A 779 37.69 -60.84 -4.80
C LEU A 779 37.97 -59.77 -3.71
N PRO A 780 38.96 -59.95 -2.80
CA PRO A 780 39.22 -59.02 -1.70
C PRO A 780 40.58 -58.30 -1.74
N ALA A 781 40.59 -57.00 -1.40
CA ALA A 781 41.69 -56.19 -0.84
C ALA A 781 41.24 -54.70 -0.81
N GLY A 782 41.53 -53.85 0.18
CA GLY A 782 42.15 -54.05 1.49
C GLY A 782 42.54 -52.70 2.14
N ILE A 783 42.55 -52.65 3.48
CA ILE A 783 43.25 -51.65 4.33
C ILE A 783 42.69 -50.20 4.32
N ALA A 784 41.57 -49.99 5.03
CA ALA A 784 41.22 -48.77 5.79
C ALA A 784 40.07 -49.10 6.76
N ASP A 785 39.75 -48.19 7.69
CA ASP A 785 38.57 -48.17 8.58
C ASP A 785 38.47 -49.25 9.68
N ASP A 786 39.08 -48.96 10.83
CA ASP A 786 38.89 -49.67 12.12
C ASP A 786 38.37 -48.72 13.22
N GLN A 787 37.47 -47.79 12.86
CA GLN A 787 36.85 -46.80 13.77
C GLN A 787 35.31 -46.67 13.63
N SER A 788 34.65 -47.53 12.86
CA SER A 788 33.22 -47.39 12.50
C SER A 788 32.26 -48.33 13.26
N LYS A 789 32.64 -48.85 14.43
CA LYS A 789 31.90 -49.92 15.14
C LYS A 789 31.22 -49.59 16.47
N ASP A 790 31.26 -48.34 16.94
CA ASP A 790 30.70 -47.94 18.24
C ASP A 790 29.51 -46.94 18.16
N PHE A 791 28.83 -46.82 17.02
CA PHE A 791 27.59 -46.03 16.88
C PHE A 791 26.36 -46.91 16.60
N ASP A 792 25.63 -47.25 17.67
CA ASP A 792 24.29 -47.89 17.65
C ASP A 792 23.24 -46.93 17.05
N PHE A 793 23.15 -46.83 15.73
CA PHE A 793 22.18 -45.96 15.01
C PHE A 793 20.70 -46.26 15.34
N GLU A 794 20.38 -47.43 15.90
CA GLU A 794 19.00 -47.86 16.21
C GLU A 794 18.44 -47.31 17.55
N LYS A 795 19.23 -46.58 18.37
CA LYS A 795 18.77 -46.07 19.68
C LYS A 795 18.54 -44.56 19.78
N THR A 796 18.97 -43.77 18.81
CA THR A 796 18.81 -42.31 18.84
C THR A 796 17.52 -41.87 18.14
N GLU A 797 16.42 -41.85 18.88
CA GLU A 797 15.13 -41.29 18.41
C GLU A 797 15.24 -39.78 18.10
N MET A 798 14.72 -39.35 16.95
CA MET A 798 14.60 -37.92 16.61
C MET A 798 13.49 -37.29 17.45
N LYS A 799 13.85 -36.44 18.43
CA LYS A 799 12.91 -35.78 19.37
C LYS A 799 12.74 -34.27 19.12
N TYR A 800 13.66 -33.67 18.39
CA TYR A 800 13.69 -32.25 18.08
C TYR A 800 13.74 -32.03 16.57
N ASP A 801 13.45 -30.82 16.14
CA ASP A 801 13.63 -30.44 14.74
C ASP A 801 15.12 -30.30 14.38
N SER A 802 15.43 -30.11 13.09
CA SER A 802 16.80 -29.96 12.59
C SER A 802 17.61 -28.82 13.22
N THR A 803 16.96 -27.77 13.74
CA THR A 803 17.63 -26.63 14.41
C THR A 803 17.76 -26.81 15.94
N GLY A 804 17.05 -27.78 16.54
CA GLY A 804 16.97 -27.95 17.99
C GLY A 804 16.08 -26.93 18.72
N MET A 805 15.33 -26.11 17.99
CA MET A 805 14.52 -25.01 18.54
C MET A 805 13.12 -25.46 19.00
N PHE A 806 12.60 -26.57 18.46
CA PHE A 806 11.25 -27.07 18.72
C PHE A 806 11.20 -28.60 18.95
N HIS A 807 10.23 -29.05 19.74
CA HIS A 807 9.90 -30.48 19.87
C HIS A 807 9.26 -31.00 18.59
N TRP A 808 9.73 -32.14 18.10
CA TRP A 808 9.30 -32.74 16.84
C TRP A 808 8.75 -34.15 17.08
N SER A 809 7.78 -34.56 16.26
CA SER A 809 7.33 -35.95 16.17
C SER A 809 7.19 -36.41 14.71
N PRO A 810 7.26 -37.74 14.47
CA PRO A 810 6.83 -38.31 13.21
C PRO A 810 5.42 -37.84 12.83
N ALA A 811 5.18 -37.69 11.52
CA ALA A 811 3.91 -37.21 11.01
C ALA A 811 2.75 -38.14 11.40
N LYS A 812 1.77 -37.60 12.12
CA LYS A 812 0.56 -38.33 12.55
C LYS A 812 -0.59 -38.14 11.56
N SER A 813 -1.43 -39.16 11.38
CA SER A 813 -2.69 -38.98 10.68
C SER A 813 -3.61 -38.07 11.50
N LEU A 814 -4.52 -37.36 10.83
CA LEU A 814 -5.55 -36.56 11.50
C LEU A 814 -6.52 -37.47 12.28
N GLU A 815 -6.79 -38.66 11.74
CA GLU A 815 -7.73 -39.64 12.28
C GLU A 815 -7.28 -40.16 13.66
N ASP A 816 -5.98 -40.37 13.87
CA ASP A 816 -5.42 -40.75 15.18
C ASP A 816 -5.53 -39.65 16.26
N CYS A 817 -5.79 -38.40 15.86
CA CYS A 817 -5.81 -37.23 16.74
C CYS A 817 -7.23 -36.67 16.95
N ILE A 818 -8.23 -37.16 16.23
CA ILE A 818 -9.64 -36.81 16.45
C ILE A 818 -10.16 -37.55 17.68
N LEU A 819 -10.81 -36.82 18.57
CA LEU A 819 -11.52 -37.35 19.74
C LEU A 819 -13.03 -37.15 19.53
N ASP A 820 -13.79 -38.21 19.80
CA ASP A 820 -15.24 -38.08 20.04
C ASP A 820 -15.51 -37.42 21.40
N ARG A 821 -16.69 -36.80 21.57
CA ARG A 821 -17.12 -36.20 22.85
C ARG A 821 -16.95 -37.14 24.06
N ASN A 822 -17.27 -38.43 23.88
CA ASN A 822 -17.12 -39.44 24.94
C ASN A 822 -15.64 -39.79 25.20
N GLN A 823 -14.79 -39.78 24.17
CA GLN A 823 -13.36 -40.03 24.32
C GLN A 823 -12.68 -38.85 25.02
N ALA A 824 -13.03 -37.61 24.64
CA ALA A 824 -12.57 -36.39 25.29
C ALA A 824 -12.94 -36.37 26.79
N ALA A 825 -14.17 -36.74 27.15
CA ALA A 825 -14.61 -36.82 28.54
C ALA A 825 -13.89 -37.93 29.34
N MET A 826 -13.42 -38.99 28.68
CA MET A 826 -12.63 -40.06 29.31
C MET A 826 -11.13 -39.70 29.42
N THR A 827 -10.62 -38.80 28.57
CA THR A 827 -9.27 -38.27 28.72
C THR A 827 -9.23 -37.21 29.82
N VAL A 828 -8.56 -37.50 30.93
CA VAL A 828 -8.39 -36.55 32.05
C VAL A 828 -7.39 -35.47 31.66
N LEU A 829 -7.91 -34.43 31.00
CA LEU A 829 -7.16 -33.26 30.54
C LEU A 829 -7.11 -32.21 31.66
N ASN A 830 -5.91 -31.92 32.18
CA ASN A 830 -5.65 -30.90 33.19
C ASN A 830 -4.40 -30.09 32.78
N GLY A 831 -4.38 -28.78 33.01
CA GLY A 831 -3.27 -27.92 32.58
C GLY A 831 -3.09 -27.87 31.06
N HIS A 832 -4.21 -27.85 30.33
CA HIS A 832 -4.26 -27.94 28.87
C HIS A 832 -4.76 -26.62 28.25
N VAL A 833 -4.52 -26.42 26.95
CA VAL A 833 -4.99 -25.25 26.20
C VAL A 833 -6.15 -25.69 25.29
N VAL A 834 -7.27 -24.99 25.38
CA VAL A 834 -8.43 -25.20 24.50
C VAL A 834 -8.44 -24.12 23.42
N VAL A 835 -8.47 -24.51 22.15
CA VAL A 835 -8.56 -23.59 21.01
C VAL A 835 -9.93 -23.72 20.38
N CYS A 836 -10.80 -22.76 20.67
CA CYS A 836 -12.14 -22.62 20.09
C CYS A 836 -12.04 -21.94 18.73
N LEU A 837 -12.25 -22.72 17.66
CA LEU A 837 -12.06 -22.28 16.29
C LEU A 837 -13.40 -22.13 15.55
N PHE A 838 -13.71 -20.91 15.13
CA PHE A 838 -14.83 -20.59 14.26
C PHE A 838 -14.38 -20.54 12.80
N ALA A 839 -14.68 -21.59 12.04
CA ALA A 839 -14.30 -21.68 10.63
C ALA A 839 -15.32 -22.48 9.82
N ASP A 840 -15.64 -21.98 8.62
CA ASP A 840 -16.39 -22.72 7.60
C ASP A 840 -15.39 -23.45 6.66
N PRO A 841 -15.79 -24.51 5.94
CA PRO A 841 -14.85 -25.30 5.12
C PRO A 841 -14.07 -24.50 4.07
N ASP A 842 -14.67 -23.43 3.55
CA ASP A 842 -14.10 -22.52 2.55
C ASP A 842 -13.39 -21.29 3.14
N SER A 843 -13.36 -21.13 4.47
CA SER A 843 -12.70 -19.98 5.14
C SER A 843 -11.20 -19.89 4.80
N PRO A 844 -10.58 -18.69 4.81
CA PRO A 844 -9.13 -18.55 4.68
C PRO A 844 -8.39 -19.27 5.82
N LEU A 845 -7.14 -19.66 5.57
CA LEU A 845 -6.31 -20.29 6.60
C LEU A 845 -5.91 -19.23 7.65
N ILE A 846 -5.91 -19.61 8.92
CA ILE A 846 -5.39 -18.79 10.03
C ILE A 846 -3.88 -19.04 10.16
N GLY A 847 -3.45 -20.27 9.90
CA GLY A 847 -2.08 -20.72 10.17
C GLY A 847 -1.87 -21.06 11.65
N LEU A 848 -2.71 -21.93 12.23
CA LEU A 848 -2.63 -22.39 13.63
C LEU A 848 -1.25 -22.94 14.02
N ARG A 849 -0.43 -23.31 13.03
CA ARG A 849 1.00 -23.57 13.21
C ARG A 849 1.71 -22.50 14.05
N ASN A 850 1.41 -21.22 13.83
CA ASN A 850 2.05 -20.10 14.53
C ASN A 850 1.57 -19.96 15.99
N LEU A 851 0.39 -20.52 16.32
CA LEU A 851 -0.10 -20.65 17.70
C LEU A 851 0.56 -21.83 18.43
N VAL A 852 0.69 -22.97 17.75
CA VAL A 852 1.17 -24.22 18.39
C VAL A 852 2.70 -24.28 18.47
N MET A 853 3.42 -23.70 17.51
CA MET A 853 4.90 -23.73 17.48
C MET A 853 5.55 -23.13 18.74
N PRO A 854 5.17 -21.92 19.24
CA PRO A 854 5.73 -21.38 20.48
C PRO A 854 5.43 -22.26 21.71
N LEU A 855 4.25 -22.87 21.75
CA LEU A 855 3.85 -23.84 22.79
C LEU A 855 4.61 -25.17 22.71
N ARG A 856 5.48 -25.36 21.71
CA ARG A 856 6.33 -26.54 21.49
C ARG A 856 7.82 -26.19 21.40
N ALA A 857 8.21 -25.00 21.85
CA ALA A 857 9.61 -24.59 21.94
C ALA A 857 10.44 -25.52 22.86
N SER A 858 11.70 -25.74 22.50
CA SER A 858 12.59 -26.72 23.15
C SER A 858 13.14 -26.31 24.53
N ASN A 859 12.86 -25.06 24.95
CA ASN A 859 13.08 -24.51 26.29
C ASN A 859 12.02 -24.98 27.33
N PHE A 860 11.01 -25.75 26.90
CA PHE A 860 10.16 -26.53 27.79
C PHE A 860 10.56 -28.01 27.78
N HIS A 861 10.48 -28.68 28.93
CA HIS A 861 10.60 -30.13 28.99
C HIS A 861 9.35 -30.81 28.42
N TYR A 862 9.51 -32.01 27.85
CA TYR A 862 8.40 -32.71 27.21
C TYR A 862 7.19 -32.94 28.13
N HIS A 863 7.42 -33.08 29.44
CA HIS A 863 6.35 -33.20 30.43
C HIS A 863 5.65 -31.86 30.73
N GLU A 864 6.37 -30.73 30.71
CA GLU A 864 5.83 -29.36 30.88
C GLU A 864 4.97 -28.90 29.70
N LEU A 865 5.11 -29.51 28.51
CA LEU A 865 4.33 -29.15 27.32
C LEU A 865 2.81 -29.31 27.56
N LYS A 866 2.08 -28.19 27.59
CA LYS A 866 0.61 -28.14 27.70
C LYS A 866 -0.04 -28.84 26.51
N HIS A 867 -0.96 -29.77 26.75
CA HIS A 867 -1.71 -30.44 25.68
C HIS A 867 -2.64 -29.43 24.99
N VAL A 868 -2.72 -29.45 23.65
CA VAL A 868 -3.57 -28.52 22.87
C VAL A 868 -4.76 -29.28 22.33
N VAL A 869 -5.97 -28.81 22.62
CA VAL A 869 -7.23 -29.38 22.13
C VAL A 869 -7.94 -28.35 21.26
N ILE A 870 -8.04 -28.64 19.96
CA ILE A 870 -8.72 -27.76 18.99
C ILE A 870 -10.19 -28.20 18.89
N VAL A 871 -11.13 -27.30 19.15
CA VAL A 871 -12.58 -27.52 19.05
C VAL A 871 -13.10 -26.75 17.85
N GLY A 872 -13.57 -27.45 16.81
CA GLY A 872 -14.07 -26.84 15.59
C GLY A 872 -14.38 -27.82 14.47
N SER A 873 -14.59 -27.30 13.26
CA SER A 873 -14.88 -28.12 12.07
C SER A 873 -13.64 -28.91 11.60
N VAL A 874 -13.78 -30.24 11.53
CA VAL A 874 -12.73 -31.14 11.03
C VAL A 874 -12.40 -30.87 9.56
N ASP A 875 -13.36 -30.41 8.75
CA ASP A 875 -13.12 -30.11 7.32
C ASP A 875 -12.13 -28.97 7.11
N TYR A 876 -12.22 -27.93 7.95
CA TYR A 876 -11.25 -26.84 7.96
C TYR A 876 -9.88 -27.32 8.49
N ILE A 877 -9.87 -28.01 9.63
CA ILE A 877 -8.64 -28.49 10.27
C ILE A 877 -7.87 -29.45 9.36
N ARG A 878 -8.56 -30.23 8.49
CA ARG A 878 -7.93 -31.09 7.47
C ARG A 878 -7.04 -30.31 6.49
N ARG A 879 -7.35 -29.05 6.19
CA ARG A 879 -6.52 -28.18 5.33
C ARG A 879 -5.25 -27.73 6.06
N GLU A 880 -5.35 -27.38 7.34
CA GLU A 880 -4.18 -26.96 8.15
C GLU A 880 -3.33 -28.11 8.70
N TRP A 881 -3.88 -29.33 8.82
CA TRP A 881 -3.20 -30.46 9.49
C TRP A 881 -1.82 -30.79 8.90
N LYS A 882 -1.63 -30.58 7.58
CA LYS A 882 -0.33 -30.74 6.92
C LYS A 882 0.80 -29.93 7.58
N MET A 883 0.47 -28.80 8.21
CA MET A 883 1.41 -27.94 8.93
C MET A 883 1.58 -28.31 10.42
N LEU A 884 0.64 -29.07 10.99
CA LEU A 884 0.60 -29.44 12.42
C LEU A 884 1.05 -30.87 12.71
N GLN A 885 0.98 -31.78 11.72
CA GLN A 885 1.22 -33.23 11.85
C GLN A 885 2.56 -33.64 12.53
N ASN A 886 3.56 -32.76 12.54
CA ASN A 886 4.90 -32.98 13.09
C ASN A 886 5.09 -32.48 14.53
N LEU A 887 4.03 -31.99 15.18
CA LEU A 887 4.08 -31.42 16.54
C LEU A 887 3.39 -32.35 17.56
N PRO A 888 3.98 -32.57 18.76
CA PRO A 888 3.42 -33.50 19.75
C PRO A 888 2.25 -32.90 20.55
N LYS A 889 1.50 -33.77 21.27
CA LYS A 889 0.41 -33.40 22.19
C LYS A 889 -0.66 -32.47 21.58
N ILE A 890 -1.22 -32.83 20.43
CA ILE A 890 -2.36 -32.15 19.80
C ILE A 890 -3.52 -33.14 19.70
N SER A 891 -4.73 -32.69 20.02
CA SER A 891 -5.98 -33.40 19.78
C SER A 891 -7.02 -32.48 19.15
N VAL A 892 -7.97 -33.05 18.42
CA VAL A 892 -9.03 -32.34 17.71
C VAL A 892 -10.39 -32.89 18.15
N LEU A 893 -11.27 -32.06 18.68
CA LEU A 893 -12.66 -32.42 18.96
C LEU A 893 -13.54 -31.92 17.81
N ASN A 894 -14.20 -32.86 17.13
CA ASN A 894 -15.20 -32.54 16.11
C ASN A 894 -16.47 -32.01 16.78
N GLY A 895 -16.65 -30.68 16.79
CA GLY A 895 -17.73 -30.02 17.52
C GLY A 895 -17.77 -28.52 17.28
N SER A 896 -18.66 -27.83 17.99
CA SER A 896 -18.78 -26.36 17.93
C SER A 896 -18.39 -25.74 19.26
N PRO A 897 -17.59 -24.65 19.29
CA PRO A 897 -17.33 -23.91 20.53
C PRO A 897 -18.58 -23.35 21.22
N LEU A 898 -19.71 -23.17 20.50
CA LEU A 898 -20.98 -22.74 21.10
C LEU A 898 -21.69 -23.87 21.88
N SER A 899 -21.31 -25.13 21.63
CA SER A 899 -21.90 -26.30 22.27
C SER A 899 -21.32 -26.50 23.67
N ARG A 900 -22.10 -26.15 24.70
CA ARG A 900 -21.75 -26.41 26.11
C ARG A 900 -21.41 -27.88 26.39
N ALA A 901 -21.96 -28.82 25.62
CA ALA A 901 -21.65 -30.25 25.76
C ALA A 901 -20.22 -30.58 25.33
N ASP A 902 -19.71 -29.92 24.28
CA ASP A 902 -18.34 -30.11 23.79
C ASP A 902 -17.33 -29.41 24.73
N LEU A 903 -17.66 -28.20 25.20
CA LEU A 903 -16.87 -27.47 26.20
C LEU A 903 -16.77 -28.20 27.56
N ARG A 904 -17.84 -28.87 27.99
CA ARG A 904 -17.79 -29.75 29.19
C ARG A 904 -16.94 -31.00 28.94
N ALA A 905 -17.03 -31.60 27.75
CA ALA A 905 -16.29 -32.82 27.44
C ALA A 905 -14.76 -32.61 27.39
N VAL A 906 -14.28 -31.42 27.03
CA VAL A 906 -12.84 -31.08 27.12
C VAL A 906 -12.40 -30.64 28.53
N ASN A 907 -13.31 -30.53 29.50
CA ASN A 907 -13.05 -29.97 30.83
C ASN A 907 -12.48 -28.54 30.80
N VAL A 908 -13.17 -27.61 30.11
CA VAL A 908 -12.73 -26.19 29.98
C VAL A 908 -12.54 -25.47 31.34
N ASN A 909 -13.14 -25.97 32.43
CA ASN A 909 -12.92 -25.49 33.80
C ASN A 909 -11.54 -25.87 34.41
N LEU A 910 -10.79 -26.74 33.73
CA LEU A 910 -9.44 -27.21 34.07
C LEU A 910 -8.39 -26.81 33.01
N CYS A 911 -8.76 -25.96 32.04
CA CYS A 911 -7.80 -25.44 31.08
C CYS A 911 -6.94 -24.32 31.69
N ASP A 912 -5.70 -24.21 31.23
CA ASP A 912 -4.80 -23.10 31.58
C ASP A 912 -5.13 -21.82 30.78
N MET A 913 -5.69 -21.99 29.58
CA MET A 913 -6.17 -20.90 28.72
C MET A 913 -7.16 -21.45 27.69
N CYS A 914 -8.24 -20.71 27.45
CA CYS A 914 -9.16 -20.90 26.34
C CYS A 914 -8.95 -19.79 25.28
N CYS A 915 -8.45 -20.15 24.11
CA CYS A 915 -8.28 -19.22 22.98
C CYS A 915 -9.50 -19.26 22.07
N ILE A 916 -10.13 -18.13 21.83
CA ILE A 916 -11.27 -18.01 20.89
C ILE A 916 -10.77 -17.28 19.63
N LEU A 917 -10.79 -17.99 18.49
CA LEU A 917 -10.28 -17.53 17.20
C LEU A 917 -11.37 -17.63 16.13
N SER A 918 -11.40 -16.66 15.21
CA SER A 918 -12.30 -16.66 14.04
C SER A 918 -11.50 -16.69 12.74
N ALA A 919 -11.83 -17.62 11.86
CA ALA A 919 -11.35 -17.69 10.48
C ALA A 919 -12.36 -17.08 9.50
N LYS A 920 -13.55 -16.68 9.97
CA LYS A 920 -14.62 -16.21 9.10
C LYS A 920 -14.34 -14.81 8.62
N VAL A 921 -14.47 -14.61 7.31
CA VAL A 921 -14.39 -13.30 6.67
C VAL A 921 -15.58 -12.46 7.16
N PRO A 922 -15.36 -11.23 7.66
CA PRO A 922 -16.45 -10.34 8.04
C PRO A 922 -17.30 -10.00 6.81
N SER A 923 -18.63 -10.01 6.97
CA SER A 923 -19.53 -9.53 5.93
C SER A 923 -19.40 -8.01 5.80
N ASN A 924 -19.04 -7.52 4.62
CA ASN A 924 -18.87 -6.08 4.32
C ASN A 924 -20.08 -5.18 4.68
N ASP A 925 -21.25 -5.75 4.94
CA ASP A 925 -22.48 -5.02 5.21
C ASP A 925 -22.53 -4.38 6.62
N ASP A 926 -21.74 -4.88 7.60
CA ASP A 926 -21.64 -4.28 8.95
C ASP A 926 -20.36 -4.73 9.69
N PRO A 927 -19.41 -3.82 10.02
CA PRO A 927 -18.18 -4.17 10.75
C PRO A 927 -18.42 -4.49 12.24
N THR A 928 -19.55 -4.08 12.82
CA THR A 928 -19.87 -4.43 14.23
C THR A 928 -20.22 -5.91 14.37
N LEU A 929 -20.80 -6.52 13.32
CA LEU A 929 -21.21 -7.92 13.33
C LEU A 929 -20.09 -8.94 13.04
N ALA A 930 -18.86 -8.48 12.83
CA ALA A 930 -17.69 -9.32 12.55
C ALA A 930 -17.43 -10.35 13.66
N ASP A 931 -17.42 -9.89 14.92
CA ASP A 931 -16.94 -10.68 16.08
C ASP A 931 -18.04 -11.48 16.79
N LYS A 932 -19.26 -11.49 16.26
CA LYS A 932 -20.46 -12.03 16.93
C LYS A 932 -20.28 -13.47 17.46
N GLU A 933 -19.59 -14.34 16.72
CA GLU A 933 -19.40 -15.75 17.13
C GLU A 933 -18.37 -15.87 18.27
N ALA A 934 -17.34 -15.03 18.27
CA ALA A 934 -16.30 -15.00 19.30
C ALA A 934 -16.84 -14.43 20.63
N ILE A 935 -17.59 -13.33 20.57
CA ILE A 935 -18.25 -12.71 21.74
C ILE A 935 -19.29 -13.68 22.34
N LEU A 936 -20.14 -14.29 21.50
CA LEU A 936 -21.12 -15.28 21.96
C LEU A 936 -20.46 -16.50 22.62
N ALA A 937 -19.30 -16.96 22.12
CA ALA A 937 -18.55 -18.04 22.77
C ALA A 937 -17.98 -17.62 24.14
N SER A 938 -17.38 -16.42 24.23
CA SER A 938 -16.84 -15.87 25.47
C SER A 938 -17.93 -15.76 26.55
N LEU A 939 -19.05 -15.09 26.23
CA LEU A 939 -20.21 -14.98 27.12
C LEU A 939 -20.81 -16.35 27.49
N ASN A 940 -20.85 -17.29 26.54
CA ASN A 940 -21.35 -18.64 26.79
C ASN A 940 -20.48 -19.41 27.80
N ILE A 941 -19.15 -19.31 27.70
CA ILE A 941 -18.19 -19.90 28.66
C ILE A 941 -18.33 -19.22 30.03
N LYS A 942 -18.33 -17.88 30.08
CA LYS A 942 -18.51 -17.11 31.33
C LYS A 942 -19.80 -17.50 32.06
N ALA A 943 -20.87 -17.78 31.33
CA ALA A 943 -22.18 -18.22 31.85
C ALA A 943 -22.31 -19.74 32.12
N MET A 944 -21.23 -20.52 32.07
CA MET A 944 -21.24 -21.94 32.49
C MET A 944 -20.97 -22.09 34.00
N THR A 945 -21.57 -23.09 34.62
CA THR A 945 -21.28 -23.53 35.99
C THR A 945 -20.78 -24.97 35.98
N PHE A 946 -19.90 -25.33 36.91
CA PHE A 946 -19.28 -26.65 37.00
C PHE A 946 -19.45 -27.22 38.41
N ASP A 947 -19.84 -28.48 38.51
CA ASP A 947 -20.00 -29.16 39.80
C ASP A 947 -18.63 -29.60 40.34
N ASP A 948 -18.33 -29.22 41.59
CA ASP A 948 -17.08 -29.53 42.31
C ASP A 948 -16.84 -31.05 42.55
N THR A 949 -17.77 -31.91 42.09
CA THR A 949 -17.80 -33.36 42.35
C THR A 949 -16.94 -34.18 41.39
N ILE A 950 -16.46 -33.60 40.29
CA ILE A 950 -15.67 -34.29 39.26
C ILE A 950 -14.18 -34.01 39.47
N GLY A 951 -13.56 -34.79 40.37
CA GLY A 951 -12.11 -34.72 40.63
C GLY A 951 -11.64 -35.47 41.88
N VAL A 952 -12.53 -35.70 42.86
CA VAL A 952 -12.20 -36.32 44.16
C VAL A 952 -12.73 -37.74 44.25
N LEU A 953 -12.11 -38.67 43.50
CA LEU A 953 -12.41 -40.11 43.55
C LEU A 953 -11.15 -40.98 43.68
N SER A 954 -10.50 -40.91 44.83
CA SER A 954 -9.82 -42.05 45.46
C SER A 954 -9.62 -41.81 46.96
N GLN A 955 -9.88 -42.85 47.75
CA GLN A 955 -9.74 -42.92 49.23
C GLN A 955 -10.65 -41.98 50.07
N ARG A 956 -11.86 -42.47 50.37
CA ARG A 956 -12.51 -42.23 51.68
C ARG A 956 -12.15 -43.39 52.61
N GLY A 957 -11.62 -43.07 53.80
CA GLY A 957 -11.37 -44.03 54.88
C GLY A 957 -10.73 -43.31 56.08
N PRO A 958 -11.48 -43.02 57.16
CA PRO A 958 -10.99 -42.21 58.26
C PRO A 958 -10.28 -43.07 59.33
N GLU A 959 -9.15 -43.68 58.97
CA GLU A 959 -8.35 -44.51 59.88
C GLU A 959 -6.92 -44.66 59.34
N PHE A 960 -6.01 -43.73 59.69
CA PHE A 960 -4.58 -43.96 60.00
C PHE A 960 -3.86 -42.63 60.29
N ASP A 961 -3.83 -42.23 61.56
CA ASP A 961 -2.83 -41.26 62.04
C ASP A 961 -1.46 -41.96 62.24
N ASN A 962 -0.38 -41.21 62.04
CA ASN A 962 1.02 -41.57 62.33
C ASN A 962 1.66 -42.69 61.49
N LEU A 963 2.41 -42.32 60.44
CA LEU A 963 3.82 -42.72 60.32
C LEU A 963 4.63 -41.89 59.28
N SER A 964 5.78 -41.38 59.74
CA SER A 964 6.99 -40.95 59.01
C SER A 964 6.89 -40.47 57.54
N ALA A 965 7.11 -39.16 57.34
CA ALA A 965 7.52 -38.64 56.04
C ALA A 965 8.96 -39.09 55.70
N THR A 966 9.11 -39.97 54.71
CA THR A 966 10.41 -40.33 54.11
C THR A 966 10.32 -40.41 52.59
N ALA A 967 10.97 -39.45 51.93
CA ALA A 967 11.54 -39.49 50.58
C ALA A 967 10.68 -39.99 49.38
N GLY A 968 10.48 -39.09 48.41
CA GLY A 968 10.77 -39.46 47.01
C GLY A 968 9.63 -39.49 45.97
N SER A 969 8.50 -38.83 46.18
CA SER A 969 7.47 -38.66 45.15
C SER A 969 7.09 -37.19 44.93
N PRO A 970 6.98 -36.72 43.66
CA PRO A 970 6.60 -35.34 43.38
C PRO A 970 5.11 -35.14 43.69
N ILE A 971 4.80 -34.14 44.51
CA ILE A 971 3.43 -33.77 44.85
C ILE A 971 2.81 -33.09 43.62
N VAL A 972 1.96 -33.83 42.90
CA VAL A 972 1.10 -33.25 41.87
C VAL A 972 -0.01 -32.47 42.58
N LEU A 973 0.17 -31.15 42.69
CA LEU A 973 -0.84 -30.26 43.27
C LEU A 973 -2.05 -30.20 42.32
N GLN A 974 -3.06 -31.01 42.60
CA GLN A 974 -4.22 -31.19 41.73
C GLN A 974 -5.08 -29.91 41.76
N ARG A 975 -4.91 -29.04 40.75
CA ARG A 975 -5.56 -27.72 40.63
C ARG A 975 -7.08 -27.86 40.80
N ARG A 976 -7.63 -27.12 41.78
CA ARG A 976 -9.09 -27.02 41.96
C ARG A 976 -9.67 -26.28 40.75
N GLY A 977 -10.58 -26.93 40.02
CA GLY A 977 -11.21 -26.33 38.84
C GLY A 977 -12.09 -25.15 39.20
N SER A 978 -12.38 -24.28 38.22
CA SER A 978 -13.31 -23.18 38.49
C SER A 978 -14.75 -23.68 38.56
N VAL A 979 -15.44 -23.40 39.67
CA VAL A 979 -16.88 -23.61 39.85
C VAL A 979 -17.69 -22.73 38.89
N TYR A 980 -17.21 -21.51 38.64
CA TYR A 980 -17.85 -20.51 37.78
C TYR A 980 -17.05 -20.29 36.49
N GLY A 981 -17.73 -20.31 35.35
CA GLY A 981 -17.14 -20.06 34.04
C GLY A 981 -16.48 -18.68 33.92
N ALA A 982 -16.93 -17.70 34.71
CA ALA A 982 -16.35 -16.36 34.78
C ALA A 982 -14.86 -16.34 35.19
N ASN A 983 -14.35 -17.32 35.96
CA ASN A 983 -12.93 -17.39 36.31
C ASN A 983 -12.11 -18.29 35.36
N VAL A 984 -12.69 -18.77 34.25
CA VAL A 984 -11.94 -19.52 33.24
C VAL A 984 -11.04 -18.54 32.49
N PRO A 985 -9.70 -18.73 32.50
CA PRO A 985 -8.80 -17.87 31.74
C PRO A 985 -9.08 -18.02 30.25
N MET A 986 -9.44 -16.92 29.60
CA MET A 986 -9.75 -16.91 28.17
C MET A 986 -9.17 -15.67 27.48
N ILE A 987 -8.79 -15.84 26.22
CA ILE A 987 -8.33 -14.77 25.34
C ILE A 987 -9.13 -14.83 24.03
N THR A 988 -9.75 -13.71 23.67
CA THR A 988 -10.65 -13.58 22.51
C THR A 988 -9.98 -12.71 21.46
N GLU A 989 -9.82 -13.24 20.25
CA GLU A 989 -9.46 -12.43 19.09
C GLU A 989 -10.63 -11.52 18.70
N LEU A 990 -10.35 -10.24 18.45
CA LEU A 990 -11.29 -9.26 17.91
C LEU A 990 -10.78 -8.69 16.58
N VAL A 991 -11.69 -8.56 15.62
CA VAL A 991 -11.48 -7.92 14.32
C VAL A 991 -11.72 -6.42 14.40
N ASN A 992 -12.75 -6.01 15.16
CA ASN A 992 -13.13 -4.60 15.35
C ASN A 992 -12.96 -4.18 16.82
N ASP A 993 -12.20 -3.09 17.03
CA ASP A 993 -11.87 -2.56 18.36
C ASP A 993 -13.11 -2.15 19.16
N SER A 994 -14.14 -1.59 18.51
CA SER A 994 -15.37 -1.12 19.18
C SER A 994 -16.16 -2.26 19.84
N ASN A 995 -15.89 -3.51 19.48
CA ASN A 995 -16.59 -4.67 20.00
C ASN A 995 -16.06 -5.17 21.35
N VAL A 996 -14.94 -4.61 21.84
CA VAL A 996 -14.30 -5.03 23.10
C VAL A 996 -15.23 -4.89 24.32
N GLN A 997 -16.04 -3.83 24.35
CA GLN A 997 -17.02 -3.52 25.41
C GLN A 997 -18.05 -4.64 25.66
N PHE A 998 -18.29 -5.52 24.69
CA PHE A 998 -19.29 -6.60 24.83
C PHE A 998 -18.74 -7.85 25.53
N LEU A 999 -17.44 -7.90 25.85
CA LEU A 999 -16.83 -9.05 26.50
C LEU A 999 -17.10 -9.10 28.01
N ASP A 1000 -17.13 -7.96 28.68
CA ASP A 1000 -17.38 -7.81 30.13
C ASP A 1000 -18.64 -6.98 30.37
N GLN A 1001 -19.44 -7.35 31.37
CA GLN A 1001 -20.75 -6.70 31.67
C GLN A 1001 -20.67 -5.75 32.87
N ASP A 1002 -19.56 -5.78 33.58
CA ASP A 1002 -19.16 -4.95 34.72
C ASP A 1002 -18.16 -3.86 34.27
N ASP A 1003 -18.30 -3.41 33.02
CA ASP A 1003 -17.46 -2.40 32.39
C ASP A 1003 -18.32 -1.16 32.13
N ASP A 1004 -17.87 0.00 32.63
CA ASP A 1004 -18.57 1.29 32.50
C ASP A 1004 -18.02 2.13 31.32
N ASP A 1005 -17.15 1.55 30.49
CA ASP A 1005 -16.42 2.24 29.42
C ASP A 1005 -17.33 2.82 28.33
N ASP A 1006 -17.13 4.10 28.01
CA ASP A 1006 -17.78 4.77 26.87
C ASP A 1006 -17.29 4.16 25.53
N PRO A 1007 -18.11 4.11 24.47
CA PRO A 1007 -17.72 3.57 23.17
C PRO A 1007 -16.61 4.36 22.45
N ASP A 1008 -16.34 5.60 22.89
CA ASP A 1008 -15.22 6.44 22.42
C ASP A 1008 -13.88 6.12 23.12
N THR A 1009 -13.88 5.21 24.10
CA THR A 1009 -12.69 4.80 24.86
C THR A 1009 -11.71 4.05 23.95
N GLU A 1010 -10.46 4.51 23.89
CA GLU A 1010 -9.43 3.84 23.08
C GLU A 1010 -9.16 2.42 23.61
N LEU A 1011 -9.07 1.43 22.70
CA LEU A 1011 -8.98 0.00 23.00
C LEU A 1011 -8.08 -0.34 24.21
N TYR A 1012 -6.92 0.30 24.33
CA TYR A 1012 -5.97 -0.04 25.38
C TYR A 1012 -6.38 0.41 26.79
N LEU A 1013 -7.24 1.41 26.92
CA LEU A 1013 -7.80 1.84 28.20
C LEU A 1013 -8.83 0.82 28.71
N THR A 1014 -9.47 0.09 27.79
CA THR A 1014 -10.59 -0.78 28.12
C THR A 1014 -10.21 -1.93 29.03
N GLN A 1015 -11.12 -2.27 29.94
CA GLN A 1015 -10.88 -3.30 30.95
C GLN A 1015 -10.55 -4.69 30.37
N PRO A 1016 -11.21 -5.22 29.32
CA PRO A 1016 -10.92 -6.55 28.79
C PRO A 1016 -9.52 -6.63 28.17
N PHE A 1017 -9.06 -5.51 27.59
CA PHE A 1017 -7.70 -5.39 27.07
C PHE A 1017 -6.67 -5.26 28.19
N ALA A 1018 -6.89 -4.38 29.17
CA ALA A 1018 -6.01 -4.21 30.34
C ALA A 1018 -5.85 -5.51 31.17
N CYS A 1019 -6.88 -6.36 31.18
CA CYS A 1019 -6.86 -7.68 31.81
C CYS A 1019 -6.24 -8.80 30.93
N GLY A 1020 -6.01 -8.54 29.64
CA GLY A 1020 -5.48 -9.52 28.68
C GLY A 1020 -6.46 -10.60 28.25
N THR A 1021 -7.77 -10.32 28.32
CA THR A 1021 -8.83 -11.22 27.84
C THR A 1021 -9.27 -10.93 26.40
N ALA A 1022 -8.90 -9.77 25.87
CA ALA A 1022 -9.09 -9.36 24.49
C ALA A 1022 -7.75 -9.15 23.76
N PHE A 1023 -7.70 -9.47 22.47
CA PHE A 1023 -6.58 -9.12 21.59
C PHE A 1023 -7.11 -8.69 20.21
N ALA A 1024 -6.88 -7.45 19.83
CA ALA A 1024 -7.25 -6.92 18.51
C ALA A 1024 -6.05 -6.79 17.57
N VAL A 1025 -6.32 -6.87 16.26
CA VAL A 1025 -5.29 -6.82 15.22
C VAL A 1025 -4.83 -5.38 14.91
N SER A 1026 -5.59 -4.35 15.31
CA SER A 1026 -5.25 -2.92 15.18
C SER A 1026 -3.91 -2.56 15.82
N VAL A 1027 -3.68 -3.05 17.04
CA VAL A 1027 -2.47 -2.86 17.88
C VAL A 1027 -1.17 -3.20 17.14
N LEU A 1028 -1.22 -4.06 16.13
CA LEU A 1028 -0.05 -4.43 15.33
C LEU A 1028 0.35 -3.37 14.28
N ASP A 1029 -0.44 -2.32 14.03
CA ASP A 1029 -0.05 -1.22 13.13
C ASP A 1029 1.05 -0.35 13.73
N SER A 1030 1.05 -0.16 15.05
CA SER A 1030 2.10 0.56 15.78
C SER A 1030 3.49 -0.01 15.47
N LEU A 1031 3.59 -1.33 15.24
CA LEU A 1031 4.83 -2.01 14.86
C LEU A 1031 5.42 -1.52 13.54
N MET A 1032 4.64 -0.99 12.59
CA MET A 1032 5.20 -0.39 11.37
C MET A 1032 6.07 0.82 11.71
N SER A 1033 5.59 1.68 12.61
CA SER A 1033 6.36 2.83 13.10
C SER A 1033 7.58 2.38 13.92
N THR A 1034 7.40 1.44 14.85
CA THR A 1034 8.46 0.98 15.76
C THR A 1034 9.55 0.23 15.01
N THR A 1035 9.21 -0.53 13.97
CA THR A 1035 10.19 -1.20 13.09
C THR A 1035 10.95 -0.17 12.24
N TYR A 1036 10.31 0.90 11.76
CA TYR A 1036 11.00 1.96 11.02
C TYR A 1036 12.09 2.62 11.87
N PHE A 1037 11.77 3.14 13.05
CA PHE A 1037 12.76 3.79 13.91
C PHE A 1037 13.74 2.79 14.57
N ASN A 1038 13.33 1.54 14.84
CA ASN A 1038 14.17 0.53 15.47
C ASN A 1038 14.14 -0.83 14.73
N GLN A 1039 15.12 -1.04 13.86
CA GLN A 1039 15.36 -2.29 13.12
C GLN A 1039 15.44 -3.52 14.03
N ASN A 1040 16.03 -3.39 15.21
CA ASN A 1040 16.25 -4.53 16.10
C ASN A 1040 15.04 -4.88 16.97
N ALA A 1041 14.04 -3.98 17.09
CA ALA A 1041 12.84 -4.21 17.89
C ALA A 1041 12.03 -5.39 17.34
N LEU A 1042 11.75 -5.45 16.04
CA LEU A 1042 10.98 -6.54 15.43
C LEU A 1042 11.66 -7.90 15.64
N THR A 1043 13.00 -7.96 15.52
CA THR A 1043 13.79 -9.17 15.73
C THR A 1043 13.75 -9.64 17.18
N LEU A 1044 13.83 -8.73 18.16
CA LEU A 1044 13.63 -9.04 19.59
C LEU A 1044 12.22 -9.60 19.85
N ILE A 1045 11.19 -8.91 19.32
CA ILE A 1045 9.77 -9.28 19.46
C ILE A 1045 9.52 -10.68 18.91
N ARG A 1046 9.94 -10.95 17.68
CA ARG A 1046 9.82 -12.25 17.04
C ARG A 1046 10.57 -13.33 17.82
N SER A 1047 11.77 -13.06 18.31
CA SER A 1047 12.56 -14.00 19.12
C SER A 1047 11.84 -14.39 20.43
N LEU A 1048 11.26 -13.41 21.13
CA LEU A 1048 10.53 -13.61 22.38
C LEU A 1048 9.20 -14.37 22.16
N ILE A 1049 8.50 -14.06 21.07
CA ILE A 1049 7.14 -14.54 20.82
C ILE A 1049 7.12 -15.92 20.16
N THR A 1050 7.92 -16.12 19.10
CA THR A 1050 7.92 -17.37 18.33
C THR A 1050 8.57 -18.54 19.08
N GLY A 1051 9.23 -18.27 20.21
CA GLY A 1051 10.11 -19.22 20.90
C GLY A 1051 11.50 -19.32 20.27
N GLY A 1052 11.85 -18.44 19.33
CA GLY A 1052 13.13 -18.43 18.62
C GLY A 1052 13.08 -19.05 17.22
N ALA A 1053 12.18 -18.59 16.36
CA ALA A 1053 12.27 -18.87 14.93
C ALA A 1053 13.50 -18.17 14.34
N THR A 1054 14.57 -18.93 14.05
CA THR A 1054 15.77 -18.40 13.39
C THR A 1054 15.53 -18.18 11.90
N PRO A 1055 16.26 -17.27 11.24
CA PRO A 1055 16.22 -17.13 9.78
C PRO A 1055 16.53 -18.45 9.04
N GLU A 1056 17.40 -19.29 9.61
CA GLU A 1056 17.69 -20.64 9.13
C GLU A 1056 16.43 -21.52 9.08
N LEU A 1057 15.61 -21.48 10.14
CA LEU A 1057 14.35 -22.20 10.16
C LEU A 1057 13.37 -21.62 9.12
N GLU A 1058 13.31 -20.31 8.95
CA GLU A 1058 12.46 -19.70 7.91
C GLU A 1058 12.85 -20.17 6.50
N LEU A 1059 14.16 -20.30 6.22
CA LEU A 1059 14.69 -20.83 4.96
C LEU A 1059 14.32 -22.31 4.75
N ILE A 1060 14.47 -23.16 5.76
CA ILE A 1060 14.07 -24.59 5.71
C ILE A 1060 12.56 -24.72 5.41
N LEU A 1061 11.76 -23.75 5.86
CA LEU A 1061 10.32 -23.73 5.62
C LEU A 1061 9.96 -23.16 4.25
N ALA A 1062 10.75 -22.22 3.72
CA ALA A 1062 10.67 -21.75 2.35
C ALA A 1062 11.00 -22.85 1.32
N GLU A 1063 11.85 -23.83 1.65
CA GLU A 1063 12.05 -25.06 0.85
C GLU A 1063 10.79 -25.94 0.74
N GLY A 1064 9.72 -25.64 1.49
CA GLY A 1064 8.42 -26.32 1.38
C GLY A 1064 8.36 -27.73 1.97
N ALA A 1065 9.44 -28.23 2.58
CA ALA A 1065 9.51 -29.57 3.18
C ALA A 1065 8.86 -29.68 4.57
N GLY A 1066 8.41 -28.56 5.15
CA GLY A 1066 7.88 -28.51 6.51
C GLY A 1066 8.97 -28.65 7.58
N LEU A 1067 8.56 -28.93 8.82
CA LEU A 1067 9.49 -29.08 9.95
C LEU A 1067 10.20 -30.44 9.88
N ARG A 1068 11.47 -30.44 9.48
CA ARG A 1068 12.32 -31.65 9.42
C ARG A 1068 12.79 -32.05 10.83
N GLY A 1069 12.80 -33.34 11.12
CA GLY A 1069 13.37 -33.88 12.36
C GLY A 1069 14.91 -33.84 12.33
N GLY A 1070 15.53 -33.64 13.49
CA GLY A 1070 16.98 -33.58 13.68
C GLY A 1070 17.49 -34.64 14.65
N TYR A 1071 18.74 -35.05 14.48
CA TYR A 1071 19.49 -35.76 15.52
C TYR A 1071 19.97 -34.75 16.58
N SER A 1072 19.90 -35.14 17.85
CA SER A 1072 20.30 -34.27 18.97
C SER A 1072 21.82 -34.18 19.09
N THR A 1073 22.43 -33.25 18.36
CA THR A 1073 23.84 -32.86 18.53
C THR A 1073 24.00 -32.00 19.80
N VAL A 1074 25.24 -31.86 20.30
CA VAL A 1074 25.54 -30.99 21.45
C VAL A 1074 25.16 -29.53 21.13
N GLU A 1075 25.41 -29.09 19.90
CA GLU A 1075 25.03 -27.76 19.41
C GLU A 1075 23.50 -27.57 19.38
N SER A 1076 22.77 -28.53 18.81
CA SER A 1076 21.29 -28.56 18.78
C SER A 1076 20.69 -28.53 20.20
N LEU A 1077 21.32 -29.21 21.16
CA LEU A 1077 20.91 -29.18 22.56
C LEU A 1077 21.28 -27.85 23.25
N SER A 1078 22.43 -27.25 22.95
CA SER A 1078 22.83 -25.94 23.50
C SER A 1078 21.91 -24.80 23.05
N ASN A 1079 21.31 -24.92 21.85
CA ASN A 1079 20.29 -23.99 21.39
C ASN A 1079 19.07 -23.92 22.31
N ARG A 1080 18.83 -24.92 23.18
CA ARG A 1080 17.70 -24.98 24.12
C ARG A 1080 17.82 -24.04 25.31
N ASP A 1081 19.00 -23.50 25.60
CA ASP A 1081 19.32 -22.65 26.77
C ASP A 1081 18.73 -21.21 26.67
N ARG A 1082 17.58 -21.07 25.99
CA ARG A 1082 16.85 -19.81 25.83
C ARG A 1082 15.95 -19.58 27.03
N CYS A 1083 15.76 -18.33 27.41
CA CYS A 1083 14.75 -17.99 28.40
C CYS A 1083 13.33 -18.38 27.94
N ARG A 1084 12.48 -18.64 28.93
CA ARG A 1084 11.05 -18.86 28.76
C ARG A 1084 10.27 -17.81 29.54
N VAL A 1085 9.17 -17.33 28.97
CA VAL A 1085 8.21 -16.49 29.67
C VAL A 1085 7.46 -17.37 30.68
N GLY A 1086 7.32 -16.88 31.90
CA GLY A 1086 6.56 -17.53 32.96
C GLY A 1086 5.89 -16.52 33.90
N GLN A 1087 5.01 -17.03 34.75
CA GLN A 1087 4.44 -16.30 35.86
C GLN A 1087 4.73 -17.01 37.18
N ILE A 1088 5.03 -16.24 38.22
CA ILE A 1088 5.21 -16.74 39.59
C ILE A 1088 4.18 -16.08 40.48
N SER A 1089 3.46 -16.88 41.26
CA SER A 1089 2.55 -16.40 42.31
C SER A 1089 3.36 -15.99 43.55
N LEU A 1090 3.03 -14.86 44.17
CA LEU A 1090 3.62 -14.48 45.46
C LEU A 1090 2.94 -15.14 46.68
N TYR A 1091 1.98 -16.04 46.45
CA TYR A 1091 1.30 -16.77 47.53
C TYR A 1091 2.10 -17.96 48.08
N ASP A 1092 2.98 -18.56 47.27
CA ASP A 1092 3.75 -19.76 47.63
C ASP A 1092 5.12 -19.74 46.93
N GLY A 1093 6.05 -20.55 47.42
CA GLY A 1093 7.42 -20.63 46.93
C GLY A 1093 8.37 -19.59 47.56
N PRO A 1094 9.64 -19.57 47.14
CA PRO A 1094 10.70 -18.84 47.83
C PRO A 1094 10.57 -17.31 47.77
N LEU A 1095 9.76 -16.80 46.84
CA LEU A 1095 9.51 -15.35 46.69
C LEU A 1095 8.31 -14.87 47.50
N ALA A 1096 7.54 -15.75 48.14
CA ALA A 1096 6.36 -15.39 48.95
C ALA A 1096 6.71 -14.47 50.13
N GLN A 1097 7.94 -14.54 50.65
CA GLN A 1097 8.45 -13.63 51.68
C GLN A 1097 8.41 -12.13 51.29
N PHE A 1098 8.35 -11.82 49.99
CA PHE A 1098 8.20 -10.44 49.48
C PHE A 1098 6.74 -10.06 49.23
N GLY A 1099 5.80 -11.01 49.24
CA GLY A 1099 4.37 -10.73 49.11
C GLY A 1099 3.76 -10.05 50.33
N GLU A 1100 4.31 -10.30 51.52
CA GLU A 1100 3.90 -9.64 52.77
C GLU A 1100 4.60 -8.28 52.94
N CYS A 1101 4.01 -7.24 52.32
CA CYS A 1101 4.48 -5.85 52.40
C CYS A 1101 5.90 -5.58 51.84
N GLY A 1102 6.43 -6.47 51.00
CA GLY A 1102 7.69 -6.24 50.30
C GLY A 1102 7.57 -5.23 49.16
N LYS A 1103 8.72 -4.73 48.71
CA LYS A 1103 8.83 -3.83 47.56
C LYS A 1103 9.21 -4.59 46.30
N TYR A 1104 8.75 -4.11 45.14
CA TYR A 1104 9.10 -4.70 43.85
C TYR A 1104 10.62 -4.69 43.57
N GLY A 1105 11.34 -3.65 43.98
CA GLY A 1105 12.80 -3.59 43.81
C GLY A 1105 13.57 -4.67 44.59
N ASP A 1106 13.13 -4.98 45.82
CA ASP A 1106 13.74 -6.03 46.65
C ASP A 1106 13.49 -7.42 46.04
N LEU A 1107 12.25 -7.66 45.57
CA LEU A 1107 11.87 -8.86 44.82
C LEU A 1107 12.72 -9.02 43.55
N PHE A 1108 12.87 -7.95 42.75
CA PHE A 1108 13.62 -7.95 41.49
C PHE A 1108 15.08 -8.37 41.72
N VAL A 1109 15.76 -7.73 42.68
CA VAL A 1109 17.16 -8.03 43.00
C VAL A 1109 17.32 -9.45 43.55
N ALA A 1110 16.39 -9.92 44.39
CA ALA A 1110 16.42 -11.26 44.95
C ALA A 1110 16.19 -12.35 43.87
N ALA A 1111 15.22 -12.16 42.98
CA ALA A 1111 14.91 -13.09 41.89
C ALA A 1111 16.06 -13.19 40.87
N LEU A 1112 16.65 -12.05 40.52
CA LEU A 1112 17.76 -11.98 39.56
C LEU A 1112 19.04 -12.61 40.11
N LYS A 1113 19.41 -12.34 41.38
CA LYS A 1113 20.61 -12.92 42.02
C LYS A 1113 20.49 -14.40 42.33
N SER A 1114 19.33 -14.83 42.83
CA SER A 1114 19.17 -16.20 43.38
C SER A 1114 18.80 -17.22 42.30
N TYR A 1115 18.07 -16.80 41.27
CA TYR A 1115 17.47 -17.70 40.28
C TYR A 1115 17.78 -17.30 38.82
N GLY A 1116 18.47 -16.18 38.58
CA GLY A 1116 18.67 -15.65 37.22
C GLY A 1116 17.38 -15.22 36.54
N MET A 1117 16.30 -14.99 37.30
CA MET A 1117 14.98 -14.63 36.78
C MET A 1117 14.85 -13.12 36.66
N LEU A 1118 14.48 -12.64 35.47
CA LEU A 1118 14.23 -11.21 35.26
C LEU A 1118 12.74 -10.92 35.39
N CYS A 1119 12.33 -10.14 36.39
CA CYS A 1119 10.95 -9.67 36.52
C CYS A 1119 10.69 -8.53 35.52
N ILE A 1120 9.60 -8.61 34.76
CA ILE A 1120 9.19 -7.58 33.79
C ILE A 1120 8.07 -6.69 34.35
N GLY A 1121 7.18 -7.28 35.16
CA GLY A 1121 5.97 -6.60 35.63
C GLY A 1121 5.12 -7.49 36.54
N LEU A 1122 3.94 -6.99 36.89
CA LEU A 1122 2.97 -7.61 37.78
C LEU A 1122 1.63 -7.86 37.06
N TYR A 1123 0.87 -8.82 37.57
CA TYR A 1123 -0.48 -9.17 37.15
C TYR A 1123 -1.36 -9.21 38.40
N ARG A 1124 -1.91 -8.05 38.76
CA ARG A 1124 -2.56 -7.75 40.05
C ARG A 1124 -4.08 -7.87 39.94
N PHE A 1125 -4.77 -8.36 40.97
CA PHE A 1125 -6.24 -8.36 40.99
C PHE A 1125 -6.79 -6.93 40.94
N ARG A 1126 -7.84 -6.69 40.12
CA ARG A 1126 -8.53 -5.39 40.05
C ARG A 1126 -9.12 -5.02 41.42
N ASP A 1127 -9.85 -5.96 42.01
CA ASP A 1127 -10.58 -5.76 43.26
C ASP A 1127 -9.73 -6.28 44.44
N THR A 1128 -9.06 -5.39 45.17
CA THR A 1128 -8.26 -5.77 46.35
C THR A 1128 -9.08 -5.85 47.64
N SER A 1129 -10.36 -5.47 47.60
CA SER A 1129 -11.29 -5.57 48.74
C SER A 1129 -11.78 -7.00 48.93
N SER A 1130 -11.71 -7.53 50.16
CA SER A 1130 -12.13 -8.88 50.52
C SER A 1130 -13.67 -9.07 50.61
N SER A 1131 -14.43 -8.44 49.72
CA SER A 1131 -15.87 -8.65 49.58
C SER A 1131 -16.15 -10.01 48.93
N CYS A 1132 -17.27 -10.64 49.29
CA CYS A 1132 -17.64 -11.95 48.74
C CYS A 1132 -17.90 -11.94 47.22
N ASP A 1133 -18.11 -10.76 46.64
CA ASP A 1133 -18.38 -10.52 45.22
C ASP A 1133 -17.13 -10.07 44.43
N ALA A 1134 -15.93 -10.10 45.03
CA ALA A 1134 -14.70 -9.61 44.41
C ALA A 1134 -14.35 -10.37 43.11
N SER A 1135 -14.10 -9.63 42.04
CA SER A 1135 -13.79 -10.19 40.73
C SER A 1135 -12.43 -10.88 40.71
N SER A 1136 -12.34 -12.04 40.08
CA SER A 1136 -11.07 -12.76 39.86
C SER A 1136 -10.22 -12.18 38.73
N LYS A 1137 -10.68 -11.11 38.07
CA LYS A 1137 -9.94 -10.41 37.02
C LYS A 1137 -8.67 -9.77 37.55
N ARG A 1138 -7.60 -9.88 36.76
CA ARG A 1138 -6.29 -9.28 37.01
C ARG A 1138 -5.92 -8.37 35.85
N TYR A 1139 -5.23 -7.27 36.13
CA TYR A 1139 -4.71 -6.33 35.15
C TYR A 1139 -3.18 -6.30 35.18
N VAL A 1140 -2.59 -5.86 34.06
CA VAL A 1140 -1.15 -5.84 33.83
C VAL A 1140 -0.52 -4.55 34.38
N ILE A 1141 0.63 -4.64 35.03
CA ILE A 1141 1.46 -3.48 35.38
C ILE A 1141 2.87 -3.75 34.85
N THR A 1142 3.33 -2.96 33.89
CA THR A 1142 4.66 -3.11 33.27
C THR A 1142 5.69 -2.29 34.07
N ASN A 1143 6.90 -2.84 34.26
CA ASN A 1143 8.06 -2.20 34.90
C ASN A 1143 7.72 -1.27 36.10
N PRO A 1144 7.03 -1.76 37.16
CA PRO A 1144 6.66 -0.92 38.28
C PRO A 1144 7.88 -0.36 39.03
N PRO A 1145 7.79 0.83 39.65
CA PRO A 1145 8.88 1.43 40.42
C PRO A 1145 9.46 0.52 41.51
N ASP A 1146 10.71 0.78 41.90
CA ASP A 1146 11.42 0.01 42.92
C ASP A 1146 10.78 0.08 44.31
N ASP A 1147 10.06 1.15 44.61
CA ASP A 1147 9.32 1.33 45.86
C ASP A 1147 7.88 0.81 45.85
N PHE A 1148 7.40 0.28 44.72
CA PHE A 1148 6.03 -0.22 44.56
C PHE A 1148 5.73 -1.39 45.52
N SER A 1149 4.65 -1.25 46.30
CA SER A 1149 4.24 -2.23 47.30
C SER A 1149 3.58 -3.45 46.66
N LEU A 1150 4.04 -4.65 47.03
CA LEU A 1150 3.51 -5.93 46.58
C LEU A 1150 2.34 -6.42 47.44
N LEU A 1151 1.49 -7.24 46.85
CA LEU A 1151 0.44 -8.00 47.53
C LEU A 1151 0.75 -9.50 47.45
N PRO A 1152 0.39 -10.33 48.45
CA PRO A 1152 0.64 -11.77 48.43
C PRO A 1152 -0.21 -12.49 47.35
N THR A 1153 -1.22 -11.81 46.81
CA THR A 1153 -2.05 -12.28 45.71
C THR A 1153 -1.49 -11.94 44.33
N ASP A 1154 -0.47 -11.08 44.21
CA ASP A 1154 0.10 -10.68 42.92
C ASP A 1154 0.76 -11.88 42.21
N GLN A 1155 0.73 -11.85 40.88
CA GLN A 1155 1.52 -12.72 40.01
C GLN A 1155 2.57 -11.86 39.31
N VAL A 1156 3.77 -12.39 39.12
CA VAL A 1156 4.92 -11.66 38.59
C VAL A 1156 5.31 -12.24 37.24
N PHE A 1157 5.34 -11.41 36.19
CA PHE A 1157 5.87 -11.80 34.89
C PHE A 1157 7.39 -11.93 34.98
N VAL A 1158 7.92 -13.10 34.64
CA VAL A 1158 9.36 -13.39 34.70
C VAL A 1158 9.89 -14.03 33.42
N LEU A 1159 11.13 -13.70 33.07
CA LEU A 1159 11.94 -14.47 32.13
C LEU A 1159 12.76 -15.48 32.92
N MET A 1160 12.30 -16.73 32.95
CA MET A 1160 13.02 -17.83 33.58
C MET A 1160 14.11 -18.32 32.64
N GLN A 1161 15.31 -18.56 33.16
CA GLN A 1161 16.34 -19.29 32.40
C GLN A 1161 15.95 -20.77 32.29
N PHE A 1162 16.41 -21.43 31.24
CA PHE A 1162 16.30 -22.88 31.13
C PHE A 1162 17.22 -23.55 32.17
N ASP A 1163 16.69 -24.50 32.93
CA ASP A 1163 17.48 -25.33 33.84
C ASP A 1163 17.75 -26.68 33.17
N PRO A 1164 19.02 -27.07 32.92
CA PRO A 1164 19.40 -28.36 32.33
C PRO A 1164 19.16 -29.59 33.23
N GLY A 1165 18.12 -29.56 34.06
CA GLY A 1165 17.84 -30.54 35.11
C GLY A 1165 17.85 -31.99 34.63
N LEU A 1166 18.47 -32.86 35.46
CA LEU A 1166 18.77 -34.27 35.18
C LEU A 1166 17.68 -34.98 34.38
N GLU A 1167 18.11 -35.64 33.29
CA GLU A 1167 17.25 -36.53 32.50
C GLU A 1167 16.54 -37.54 33.41
N TYR A 1168 15.20 -37.49 33.44
CA TYR A 1168 14.39 -38.44 34.18
C TYR A 1168 14.55 -39.83 33.54
N LYS A 1169 15.53 -40.60 34.02
CA LYS A 1169 15.62 -42.03 33.70
C LYS A 1169 14.28 -42.66 34.10
N PRO A 1170 13.51 -43.24 33.17
CA PRO A 1170 12.29 -43.94 33.55
C PRO A 1170 12.67 -45.01 34.56
N PRO A 1171 11.83 -45.25 35.59
CA PRO A 1171 12.16 -46.20 36.64
C PRO A 1171 12.42 -47.55 35.99
N ALA A 1172 13.68 -47.98 36.01
CA ALA A 1172 14.09 -49.22 35.40
C ALA A 1172 13.21 -50.33 35.98
N VAL A 1173 12.42 -50.97 35.12
CA VAL A 1173 11.51 -52.04 35.53
C VAL A 1173 12.34 -53.09 36.23
N ARG A 1174 12.28 -53.11 37.57
CA ARG A 1174 12.89 -54.16 38.38
C ARG A 1174 12.18 -55.45 37.99
N ALA A 1175 12.81 -56.20 37.08
CA ALA A 1175 12.38 -57.53 36.72
C ALA A 1175 12.15 -58.32 38.04
N PRO A 1176 11.03 -59.05 38.16
CA PRO A 1176 10.70 -59.73 39.40
C PRO A 1176 11.83 -60.68 39.74
N ALA A 1177 12.30 -60.64 40.99
CA ALA A 1177 13.39 -61.47 41.47
C ALA A 1177 13.00 -62.95 41.36
N GLY A 1178 13.45 -63.60 40.28
CA GLY A 1178 13.16 -64.99 39.99
C GLY A 1178 13.75 -65.90 41.05
N GLY A 1179 12.89 -66.47 41.90
CA GLY A 1179 13.32 -67.40 42.94
C GLY A 1179 13.93 -68.66 42.34
N ARG A 1180 15.24 -68.84 42.50
CA ARG A 1180 15.93 -70.13 42.43
C ARG A 1180 16.95 -70.20 43.55
N GLY A 1181 16.63 -70.99 44.58
CA GLY A 1181 17.60 -71.33 45.61
C GLY A 1181 18.47 -72.49 45.17
N THR A 1182 19.78 -72.37 45.35
CA THR A 1182 20.70 -73.49 45.60
C THR A 1182 21.79 -73.02 46.56
N ASN A 1183 22.12 -73.87 47.53
CA ASN A 1183 23.14 -73.60 48.55
C ASN A 1183 24.58 -73.78 48.01
N THR A 1184 25.54 -73.44 48.88
CA THR A 1184 26.92 -73.92 48.98
C THR A 1184 28.02 -73.35 48.04
N GLN A 1185 28.74 -72.37 48.61
CA GLN A 1185 30.20 -72.34 48.83
C GLN A 1185 31.20 -72.51 47.65
N GLY A 1186 32.09 -71.52 47.50
CA GLY A 1186 33.37 -71.62 46.77
C GLY A 1186 34.12 -70.28 46.75
N SER A 1187 35.34 -70.21 47.30
CA SER A 1187 36.09 -68.95 47.56
C SER A 1187 37.20 -68.64 46.54
N GLY A 1188 37.61 -67.36 46.45
CA GLY A 1188 38.82 -66.87 45.74
C GLY A 1188 38.53 -65.58 44.95
N VAL A 1189 38.84 -64.34 45.36
CA VAL A 1189 40.08 -63.67 45.86
C VAL A 1189 41.05 -63.24 44.75
N GLY A 1190 41.35 -61.92 44.72
CA GLY A 1190 42.21 -61.20 43.77
C GLY A 1190 41.37 -60.21 42.94
N GLY A 1191 41.38 -58.88 43.14
CA GLY A 1191 42.50 -57.97 43.42
C GLY A 1191 42.90 -57.30 42.09
N GLY A 1192 43.11 -55.99 41.95
CA GLY A 1192 43.02 -54.83 42.84
C GLY A 1192 43.58 -53.62 42.06
N GLY A 1193 43.09 -52.40 42.27
CA GLY A 1193 43.54 -51.25 41.47
C GLY A 1193 42.75 -49.97 41.71
N SER A 1194 43.19 -49.17 42.67
CA SER A 1194 42.64 -47.85 42.98
C SER A 1194 43.47 -46.73 42.33
N ASN A 1195 42.80 -45.78 41.69
CA ASN A 1195 43.19 -44.36 41.56
C ASN A 1195 41.88 -43.61 41.24
N LYS A 1196 41.34 -42.80 42.14
CA LYS A 1196 41.77 -41.47 42.59
C LYS A 1196 41.11 -40.36 41.75
N ASP A 1197 40.32 -39.57 42.48
CA ASP A 1197 40.26 -38.10 42.46
C ASP A 1197 40.17 -37.42 41.09
N ASP A 1198 38.99 -36.87 40.77
CA ASP A 1198 38.83 -35.41 40.84
C ASP A 1198 37.34 -34.99 40.84
N ASN A 1199 37.05 -33.91 41.59
CA ASN A 1199 35.73 -33.26 41.64
C ASN A 1199 35.66 -32.14 40.60
N SER A 1200 34.55 -32.06 39.87
CA SER A 1200 34.02 -30.84 39.24
C SER A 1200 32.50 -30.93 39.13
#